data_AF-A0A6C0HUG4-F1
#
_entry.id   AF-A0A6C0HUG4-F1
#
_cell.length_a   1.000
_cell.length_b   1.000
_cell.length_c   1.000
_cell.angle_alpha   90.00
_cell.angle_beta   90.00
_cell.angle_gamma   90.00
#
_symmetry.space_group_name_H-M   'P 1'
#
loop_
_entity.id
_entity.type
_entity.pdbx_description
1 polymer ?
#
loop_
_entity_poly.entity_id
_entity_poly.type
_entity_poly.pdbx_seq_one_letter_code
_entity_poly.pdbx_strand_id
1 'polypeptide(L)'
;MSIKEKPPEFFKSIKTSLKSILKHPVINTPKINDAVIKAHKIVIHTLQFIKLYCLHRYDTTQSLPTINKEFVKSTMKILCNEKAQGKPPKPEIKALKEQLKTFYTEHYLPTTQHDPLDYTHINTVLDYLTEDILTMYENNIELHYVEYVERYVNVIWKKKFLTEKIRKLGKTKAEREARIRNLCNELRKIKNDLLNVENNEYKSKPYYHDWIREQKKHILPTKSKFNQNSVYYDLKCTPFQYFPCMISMMKQVEQDGYKVCNVFPMRSGITPNYIRLDTTTLVHLLMCKEQGTKSEYLTEGNLKRNEDKIWNFFFRTELKCFKKTEYSFHHMLSTDGVSVSILLLRNDLVGKKLPMMKKKGNRELYIDEVTDTTNLQTKKIVGIDAGKCDLIYCVDDASKEANVFRYSQDQRRKETKLKKYTNIRLGLKHKVLEGKTIIEYETELSNYNRKTLQIDKFKEYLQAKNKLNHLLFGFYRKEIFRKLKMSAYINTKRTEQKMIQQFQHKFGKPEETIICIGDWEQRKQMKFKEPMIGIGMRTLFRKRGYQVYLVDEFRTSCRCSNCDGGICEKFKVGNHPNPKKEEMRLIHGLLRCKNGCGLWNRDRNGASNIYKIAYQAIYKLARPTYLCRETSNHTTLPSSKKQTLHGYVKTQP
;
A
#
# COMPACT_ATOMS: atom_id res chain seq x y z
N MET A 1 35.79 0.49 23.63
CA MET A 1 34.81 1.42 23.02
C MET A 1 33.71 0.61 22.35
N SER A 2 32.46 0.71 22.81
CA SER A 2 31.32 0.07 22.15
C SER A 2 31.21 0.62 20.71
N ILE A 3 31.35 -0.25 19.71
CA ILE A 3 31.11 0.10 18.30
C ILE A 3 29.62 0.45 18.21
N LYS A 4 29.31 1.74 18.12
CA LYS A 4 27.94 2.21 17.96
C LYS A 4 27.40 1.64 16.65
N GLU A 5 26.40 0.76 16.74
CA GLU A 5 25.80 0.15 15.55
C GLU A 5 25.27 1.23 14.61
N LYS A 6 25.66 1.13 13.34
CA LYS A 6 25.22 2.10 12.32
C LYS A 6 23.71 1.96 12.08
N PRO A 7 23.00 3.07 11.84
CA PRO A 7 21.59 3.02 11.47
C PRO A 7 21.36 2.12 10.25
N PRO A 8 20.35 1.23 10.27
CA PRO A 8 20.12 0.28 9.19
C PRO A 8 19.62 0.94 7.89
N GLU A 9 18.92 2.07 8.00
CA GLU A 9 18.36 2.79 6.85
C GLU A 9 19.41 3.72 6.21
N PHE A 10 19.68 3.54 4.92
CA PHE A 10 20.58 4.41 4.15
C PHE A 10 20.01 5.81 3.97
N PHE A 11 18.70 5.89 3.73
CA PHE A 11 17.99 7.14 3.50
C PHE A 11 17.04 7.44 4.65
N LYS A 12 16.93 8.73 5.00
CA LYS A 12 15.85 9.24 5.84
C LYS A 12 15.19 10.43 5.17
N SER A 13 13.90 10.61 5.45
CA SER A 13 13.17 11.78 4.98
C SER A 13 12.60 12.59 6.14
N ILE A 14 12.69 13.91 6.03
CA ILE A 14 12.06 14.86 6.95
C ILE A 14 11.03 15.66 6.17
N LYS A 15 9.77 15.61 6.63
CA LYS A 15 8.65 16.27 5.94
C LYS A 15 8.28 17.58 6.63
N THR A 16 8.20 18.66 5.85
CA THR A 16 7.87 20.01 6.32
C THR A 16 7.08 20.80 5.26
N SER A 17 6.83 22.10 5.50
CA SER A 17 6.20 23.02 4.55
C SER A 17 7.24 23.55 3.57
N LEU A 18 6.91 23.65 2.29
CA LEU A 18 7.78 24.31 1.32
C LEU A 18 8.02 25.77 1.71
N LYS A 19 6.95 26.46 2.14
CA LYS A 19 6.99 27.87 2.57
C LYS A 19 7.99 28.11 3.71
N SER A 20 8.18 27.15 4.61
CA SER A 20 9.10 27.33 5.75
C SER A 20 10.58 27.25 5.39
N ILE A 21 10.91 26.58 4.27
CA ILE A 21 12.30 26.35 3.89
C ILE A 21 12.73 27.14 2.65
N LEU A 22 11.78 27.60 1.82
CA LEU A 22 12.08 28.28 0.57
C LEU A 22 12.50 29.74 0.82
N LYS A 23 13.55 30.20 0.15
CA LYS A 23 13.95 31.62 0.06
C LYS A 23 13.25 32.28 -1.12
N HIS A 24 12.99 33.59 -1.01
CA HIS A 24 12.24 34.37 -2.00
C HIS A 24 10.93 33.69 -2.48
N PRO A 25 10.02 33.34 -1.54
CA PRO A 25 8.85 32.52 -1.86
C PRO A 25 7.90 33.16 -2.88
N VAL A 26 7.88 34.50 -3.00
CA VAL A 26 7.07 35.22 -4.00
C VAL A 26 7.50 34.83 -5.42
N ILE A 27 8.80 34.66 -5.66
CA ILE A 27 9.38 34.35 -6.98
C ILE A 27 9.43 32.83 -7.22
N ASN A 28 9.86 32.06 -6.22
CA ASN A 28 10.17 30.64 -6.41
C ASN A 28 8.96 29.71 -6.25
N THR A 29 7.98 30.08 -5.42
CA THR A 29 6.78 29.22 -5.20
C THR A 29 5.94 29.05 -6.47
N PRO A 30 5.69 30.10 -7.29
CA PRO A 30 4.98 29.94 -8.56
C PRO A 30 5.69 29.00 -9.53
N LYS A 31 7.01 29.13 -9.71
CA LYS A 31 7.82 28.27 -10.59
C LYS A 31 7.74 26.79 -10.18
N ILE A 32 7.89 26.50 -8.89
CA ILE A 32 7.79 25.12 -8.36
C ILE A 32 6.36 24.57 -8.53
N ASN A 33 5.34 25.39 -8.25
CA ASN A 33 3.95 24.95 -8.39
C ASN A 33 3.57 24.68 -9.86
N ASP A 34 4.05 25.50 -10.79
CA ASP A 34 3.85 25.27 -12.22
C ASP A 34 4.48 23.94 -12.67
N ALA A 35 5.75 23.69 -12.30
CA ALA A 35 6.43 22.43 -12.57
C ALA A 35 5.67 21.21 -12.01
N VAL A 36 5.17 21.30 -10.77
CA VAL A 36 4.36 20.25 -10.13
C VAL A 36 3.06 19.99 -10.91
N ILE A 37 2.39 21.06 -11.35
CA ILE A 37 1.14 20.97 -12.10
C ILE A 37 1.38 20.33 -13.47
N LYS A 38 2.39 20.79 -14.22
CA LYS A 38 2.78 20.24 -15.52
C LYS A 38 3.11 18.76 -15.42
N ALA A 39 4.02 18.40 -14.52
CA ALA A 39 4.40 17.02 -14.25
C ALA A 39 3.19 16.14 -13.93
N HIS A 40 2.26 16.63 -13.10
CA HIS A 40 1.06 15.87 -12.74
C HIS A 40 0.14 15.62 -13.94
N LYS A 41 -0.08 16.62 -14.80
CA LYS A 41 -0.86 16.47 -16.05
C LYS A 41 -0.18 15.48 -17.00
N ILE A 42 1.13 15.62 -17.23
CA ILE A 42 1.91 14.71 -18.09
C ILE A 42 1.75 13.26 -17.64
N VAL A 43 1.84 12.98 -16.34
CA VAL A 43 1.70 11.60 -15.83
C VAL A 43 0.28 11.06 -15.99
N ILE A 44 -0.75 11.91 -15.85
CA ILE A 44 -2.14 11.49 -16.12
C ILE A 44 -2.25 10.99 -17.55
N HIS A 45 -1.86 11.81 -18.52
CA HIS A 45 -2.00 11.47 -19.93
C HIS A 45 -1.09 10.31 -20.33
N THR A 46 0.11 10.22 -19.75
CA THR A 46 1.04 9.11 -20.01
C THR A 46 0.45 7.77 -19.60
N LEU A 47 -0.10 7.66 -18.39
CA LEU A 47 -0.69 6.39 -17.91
C LEU A 47 -1.94 6.00 -18.71
N GLN A 48 -2.76 7.00 -19.10
CA GLN A 48 -3.92 6.78 -19.96
C GLN A 48 -3.52 6.29 -21.35
N PHE A 49 -2.53 6.96 -21.96
CA PHE A 49 -1.97 6.60 -23.26
C PHE A 49 -1.38 5.18 -23.25
N ILE A 50 -0.50 4.87 -22.29
CA ILE A 50 0.15 3.55 -22.22
C ILE A 50 -0.92 2.45 -22.15
N LYS A 51 -1.96 2.63 -21.33
CA LYS A 51 -3.05 1.66 -21.26
C LYS A 51 -3.76 1.52 -22.61
N LEU A 52 -4.18 2.62 -23.23
CA LEU A 52 -4.90 2.57 -24.51
C LEU A 52 -4.05 1.91 -25.60
N TYR A 53 -2.77 2.26 -25.67
CA TYR A 53 -1.81 1.71 -26.62
C TYR A 53 -1.58 0.21 -26.43
N CYS A 54 -1.39 -0.25 -25.18
CA CYS A 54 -1.26 -1.66 -24.87
C CYS A 54 -2.52 -2.45 -25.24
N LEU A 55 -3.72 -1.92 -24.96
CA LEU A 55 -4.97 -2.58 -25.34
C LEU A 55 -5.11 -2.68 -26.85
N HIS A 56 -4.85 -1.59 -27.57
CA HIS A 56 -4.88 -1.58 -29.04
C HIS A 56 -3.93 -2.60 -29.64
N ARG A 57 -2.65 -2.60 -29.22
CA ARG A 57 -1.64 -3.55 -29.70
C ARG A 57 -2.00 -5.00 -29.38
N TYR A 58 -2.55 -5.25 -28.19
CA TYR A 58 -3.02 -6.58 -27.83
C TYR A 58 -4.15 -7.05 -28.75
N ASP A 59 -5.12 -6.18 -29.05
CA ASP A 59 -6.27 -6.52 -29.90
C ASP A 59 -5.88 -6.70 -31.38
N THR A 60 -4.94 -5.88 -31.89
CA THR A 60 -4.54 -5.92 -33.30
C THR A 60 -3.49 -6.97 -33.62
N THR A 61 -2.49 -7.15 -32.74
CA THR A 61 -1.29 -7.96 -33.04
C THR A 61 -1.02 -9.05 -32.01
N GLN A 62 -1.91 -9.25 -31.02
CA GLN A 62 -1.74 -10.20 -29.91
C GLN A 62 -0.38 -10.09 -29.20
N SER A 63 0.24 -8.90 -29.28
CA SER A 63 1.56 -8.62 -28.74
C SER A 63 1.56 -7.29 -28.00
N LEU A 64 2.28 -7.26 -26.88
CA LEU A 64 2.39 -6.06 -26.05
C LEU A 64 3.72 -5.36 -26.31
N PRO A 65 3.74 -4.03 -26.25
CA PRO A 65 5.00 -3.30 -26.32
C PRO A 65 5.86 -3.57 -25.09
N THR A 66 7.17 -3.53 -25.26
CA THR A 66 8.12 -3.58 -24.13
C THR A 66 8.07 -2.27 -23.36
N ILE A 67 7.46 -2.29 -22.17
CA ILE A 67 7.35 -1.13 -21.29
C ILE A 67 8.69 -0.92 -20.56
N ASN A 68 9.64 -0.25 -21.21
CA ASN A 68 10.94 0.12 -20.66
C ASN A 68 11.06 1.65 -20.47
N LYS A 69 12.22 2.12 -20.00
CA LYS A 69 12.49 3.55 -19.75
C LYS A 69 12.34 4.39 -21.02
N GLU A 70 12.83 3.88 -22.15
CA GLU A 70 12.79 4.58 -23.44
C GLU A 70 11.37 4.74 -23.96
N PHE A 71 10.55 3.70 -23.84
CA PHE A 71 9.13 3.71 -24.18
C PHE A 71 8.35 4.74 -23.36
N VAL A 72 8.49 4.71 -22.02
CA VAL A 72 7.77 5.62 -21.12
C VAL A 72 8.23 7.08 -21.33
N LYS A 73 9.54 7.32 -21.46
CA LYS A 73 10.09 8.65 -21.71
C LYS A 73 9.68 9.20 -23.08
N SER A 74 9.66 8.37 -24.12
CA SER A 74 9.19 8.76 -25.45
C SER A 74 7.69 9.07 -25.42
N THR A 75 6.89 8.27 -24.73
CA THR A 75 5.46 8.52 -24.51
C THR A 75 5.22 9.88 -23.84
N MET A 76 5.96 10.22 -22.78
CA MET A 76 5.80 11.54 -22.14
C MET A 76 6.14 12.69 -23.08
N LYS A 77 7.16 12.53 -23.93
CA LYS A 77 7.60 13.58 -24.85
C LYS A 77 6.62 13.80 -26.00
N ILE A 78 6.06 12.74 -26.60
CA ILE A 78 5.10 12.88 -27.71
C ILE A 78 3.78 13.54 -27.28
N LEU A 79 3.42 13.39 -26.00
CA LEU A 79 2.23 14.03 -25.42
C LEU A 79 2.43 15.52 -25.20
N CYS A 80 3.68 16.00 -25.23
CA CYS A 80 4.02 17.40 -25.05
C CYS A 80 4.41 18.03 -26.38
N ASN A 81 4.25 19.36 -26.49
CA ASN A 81 4.73 20.12 -27.63
C ASN A 81 6.26 20.03 -27.69
N GLU A 82 6.77 19.22 -28.61
CA GLU A 82 8.21 18.98 -28.75
C GLU A 82 8.86 20.22 -29.38
N LYS A 83 9.76 20.88 -28.65
CA LYS A 83 10.64 21.90 -29.24
C LYS A 83 11.77 21.17 -29.97
N ALA A 84 12.01 21.52 -31.23
CA ALA A 84 13.09 20.98 -32.05
C ALA A 84 14.47 21.50 -31.59
N GLN A 85 14.87 21.17 -30.36
CA GLN A 85 16.15 21.56 -29.78
C GLN A 85 16.83 20.34 -29.17
N GLY A 86 18.02 20.02 -29.68
CA GLY A 86 18.90 18.98 -29.14
C GLY A 86 19.46 18.02 -30.19
N LYS A 87 20.27 17.06 -29.70
CA LYS A 87 20.89 16.02 -30.53
C LYS A 87 19.80 15.10 -31.12
N PRO A 88 19.89 14.70 -32.40
CA PRO A 88 18.93 13.78 -33.00
C PRO A 88 18.87 12.46 -32.22
N PRO A 89 17.67 11.88 -32.03
CA PRO A 89 17.52 10.60 -31.36
C PRO A 89 18.17 9.48 -32.19
N LYS A 90 18.51 8.37 -31.52
CA LYS A 90 18.93 7.14 -32.21
C LYS A 90 17.84 6.68 -33.19
N PRO A 91 18.19 6.01 -34.31
CA PRO A 91 17.23 5.54 -35.31
C PRO A 91 16.06 4.73 -34.73
N GLU A 92 16.36 3.80 -33.82
CA GLU A 92 15.36 2.97 -33.12
C GLU A 92 14.35 3.81 -32.32
N ILE A 93 14.85 4.83 -31.61
CA ILE A 93 14.01 5.75 -30.81
C ILE A 93 13.18 6.64 -31.74
N LYS A 94 13.72 7.02 -32.89
CA LYS A 94 12.99 7.79 -33.91
C LYS A 94 11.81 6.98 -34.45
N ALA A 95 12.05 5.74 -34.87
CA ALA A 95 11.00 4.83 -35.35
C ALA A 95 9.92 4.59 -34.29
N LEU A 96 10.32 4.36 -33.03
CA LEU A 96 9.38 4.23 -31.92
C LEU A 96 8.53 5.50 -31.74
N LYS A 97 9.15 6.68 -31.77
CA LYS A 97 8.42 7.95 -31.63
C LYS A 97 7.43 8.18 -32.78
N GLU A 98 7.80 7.86 -34.01
CA GLU A 98 6.91 7.96 -35.17
C GLU A 98 5.68 7.07 -34.98
N GLN A 99 5.88 5.80 -34.61
CA GLN A 99 4.78 4.88 -34.30
C GLN A 99 3.87 5.39 -33.17
N LEU A 100 4.46 5.89 -32.08
CA LEU A 100 3.69 6.44 -30.95
C LEU A 100 2.95 7.73 -31.35
N LYS A 101 3.54 8.56 -32.22
CA LYS A 101 2.95 9.81 -32.68
C LYS A 101 1.76 9.58 -33.63
N THR A 102 1.85 8.59 -34.51
CA THR A 102 0.72 8.15 -35.34
C THR A 102 -0.44 7.71 -34.44
N PHE A 103 -0.17 6.79 -33.50
CA PHE A 103 -1.19 6.32 -32.56
C PHE A 103 -1.77 7.45 -31.70
N TYR A 104 -0.93 8.39 -31.25
CA TYR A 104 -1.36 9.56 -30.50
C TYR A 104 -2.39 10.36 -31.28
N THR A 105 -2.09 10.68 -32.53
CA THR A 105 -2.93 11.54 -33.37
C THR A 105 -4.25 10.86 -33.71
N GLU A 106 -4.21 9.58 -34.06
CA GLU A 106 -5.38 8.83 -34.54
C GLU A 106 -6.32 8.36 -33.42
N HIS A 107 -5.77 7.93 -32.28
CA HIS A 107 -6.56 7.23 -31.27
C HIS A 107 -6.65 7.94 -29.93
N TYR A 108 -5.61 8.66 -29.52
CA TYR A 108 -5.57 9.25 -28.18
C TYR A 108 -6.01 10.71 -28.16
N LEU A 109 -5.48 11.53 -29.07
CA LEU A 109 -5.79 12.96 -29.20
C LEU A 109 -7.31 13.25 -29.27
N PRO A 110 -8.14 12.47 -30.00
CA PRO A 110 -9.59 12.66 -30.02
C PRO A 110 -10.29 12.45 -28.67
N THR A 111 -9.62 11.83 -27.69
CA THR A 111 -10.14 11.64 -26.33
C THR A 111 -9.76 12.77 -25.37
N THR A 112 -8.98 13.75 -25.83
CA THR A 112 -8.44 14.86 -25.01
C THR A 112 -9.26 16.14 -25.18
N GLN A 113 -8.90 17.20 -24.46
CA GLN A 113 -9.51 18.54 -24.59
C GLN A 113 -8.55 19.54 -25.27
N HIS A 114 -7.54 19.03 -25.98
CA HIS A 114 -6.48 19.84 -26.62
C HIS A 114 -5.73 20.79 -25.66
N ASP A 115 -5.72 20.48 -24.37
CA ASP A 115 -4.92 21.20 -23.38
C ASP A 115 -3.42 21.09 -23.76
N PRO A 116 -2.72 22.22 -24.00
CA PRO A 116 -1.30 22.15 -24.34
C PRO A 116 -0.50 21.62 -23.16
N LEU A 117 0.42 20.70 -23.45
CA LEU A 117 1.39 20.16 -22.50
C LEU A 117 2.80 20.53 -22.94
N ASP A 118 3.63 20.93 -21.98
CA ASP A 118 5.06 21.18 -22.20
C ASP A 118 5.88 20.67 -21.01
N TYR A 119 7.14 20.36 -21.28
CA TYR A 119 8.10 19.90 -20.28
C TYR A 119 9.28 20.87 -20.12
N THR A 120 9.06 22.15 -20.43
CA THR A 120 10.11 23.18 -20.35
C THR A 120 10.69 23.20 -18.93
N HIS A 121 12.02 23.12 -18.82
CA HIS A 121 12.77 23.10 -17.56
C HIS A 121 12.54 21.91 -16.61
N ILE A 122 11.77 20.89 -17.01
CA ILE A 122 11.46 19.73 -16.16
C ILE A 122 11.90 18.38 -16.73
N ASN A 123 12.90 18.35 -17.64
CA ASN A 123 13.43 17.10 -18.21
C ASN A 123 13.91 16.10 -17.15
N THR A 124 14.71 16.55 -16.17
CA THR A 124 15.19 15.69 -15.07
C THR A 124 14.03 15.17 -14.21
N VAL A 125 12.97 15.98 -14.05
CA VAL A 125 11.74 15.53 -13.38
C VAL A 125 11.07 14.41 -14.18
N LEU A 126 11.00 14.51 -15.51
CA LEU A 126 10.46 13.43 -16.34
C LEU A 126 11.27 12.13 -16.20
N ASP A 127 12.59 12.21 -16.03
CA ASP A 127 13.42 11.02 -15.80
C ASP A 127 13.04 10.34 -14.47
N TYR A 128 12.85 11.10 -13.39
CA TYR A 128 12.35 10.54 -12.14
C TYR A 128 10.94 9.97 -12.24
N LEU A 129 10.05 10.63 -12.98
CA LEU A 129 8.69 10.16 -13.22
C LEU A 129 8.66 8.89 -14.08
N THR A 130 9.63 8.71 -14.98
CA THR A 130 9.81 7.48 -15.76
C THR A 130 10.05 6.30 -14.83
N GLU A 131 10.99 6.44 -13.90
CA GLU A 131 11.26 5.41 -12.88
C GLU A 131 10.04 5.15 -12.01
N ASP A 132 9.34 6.21 -11.56
CA ASP A 132 8.12 6.07 -10.76
C ASP A 132 7.04 5.27 -11.49
N ILE A 133 6.84 5.52 -12.79
CA ILE A 133 5.86 4.78 -13.61
C ILE A 133 6.27 3.31 -13.72
N LEU A 134 7.52 2.99 -14.02
CA LEU A 134 7.98 1.60 -14.11
C LEU A 134 7.82 0.86 -12.78
N THR A 135 8.30 1.48 -11.68
CA THR A 135 8.14 0.95 -10.33
C THR A 135 6.67 0.76 -9.95
N MET A 136 5.75 1.62 -10.43
CA MET A 136 4.31 1.42 -10.23
C MET A 136 3.79 0.15 -10.92
N TYR A 137 4.24 -0.16 -12.14
CA TYR A 137 3.88 -1.40 -12.84
C TYR A 137 4.49 -2.62 -12.16
N GLU A 138 5.79 -2.58 -11.85
CA GLU A 138 6.50 -3.65 -11.14
C GLU A 138 5.81 -4.00 -9.83
N ASN A 139 5.54 -3.00 -8.99
CA ASN A 139 4.86 -3.22 -7.70
C ASN A 139 3.45 -3.80 -7.88
N ASN A 140 2.69 -3.35 -8.89
CA ASN A 140 1.36 -3.89 -9.15
C ASN A 140 1.43 -5.38 -9.52
N ILE A 141 2.41 -5.78 -10.32
CA ILE A 141 2.63 -7.18 -10.69
C ILE A 141 3.11 -7.97 -9.46
N GLU A 142 4.23 -7.55 -8.88
CA GLU A 142 4.91 -8.21 -7.77
C GLU A 142 4.02 -8.47 -6.54
N LEU A 143 3.15 -7.52 -6.20
CA LEU A 143 2.36 -7.58 -4.96
C LEU A 143 1.01 -8.25 -5.16
N HIS A 144 0.47 -8.23 -6.38
CA HIS A 144 -0.91 -8.62 -6.61
C HIS A 144 -1.08 -9.79 -7.56
N TYR A 145 -0.03 -10.27 -8.26
CA TYR A 145 -0.15 -11.33 -9.27
C TYR A 145 -0.97 -12.53 -8.82
N VAL A 146 -0.68 -13.04 -7.62
CA VAL A 146 -1.39 -14.17 -7.02
C VAL A 146 -2.88 -13.85 -6.86
N GLU A 147 -3.24 -12.62 -6.46
CA GLU A 147 -4.64 -12.19 -6.36
C GLU A 147 -5.35 -12.16 -7.72
N TYR A 148 -4.64 -11.89 -8.82
CA TYR A 148 -5.19 -11.98 -10.18
C TYR A 148 -5.52 -13.44 -10.53
N VAL A 149 -4.60 -14.37 -10.24
CA VAL A 149 -4.83 -15.82 -10.43
C VAL A 149 -5.99 -16.30 -9.57
N GLU A 150 -6.05 -15.89 -8.29
CA GLU A 150 -7.16 -16.25 -7.42
C GLU A 150 -8.50 -15.73 -7.96
N ARG A 151 -8.53 -14.49 -8.46
CA ARG A 151 -9.72 -13.88 -9.03
C ARG A 151 -10.18 -14.66 -10.27
N TYR A 152 -9.25 -14.96 -11.17
CA TYR A 152 -9.49 -15.74 -12.37
C TYR A 152 -10.11 -17.11 -12.04
N VAL A 153 -9.43 -17.91 -11.23
CA VAL A 153 -9.92 -19.25 -10.83
C VAL A 153 -11.28 -19.18 -10.14
N ASN A 154 -11.51 -18.21 -9.26
CA ASN A 154 -12.79 -18.07 -8.58
C ASN A 154 -13.95 -17.75 -9.53
N VAL A 155 -13.67 -17.05 -10.64
CA VAL A 155 -14.68 -16.69 -11.67
C VAL A 155 -14.97 -17.90 -12.55
N ILE A 156 -13.95 -18.52 -13.13
CA ILE A 156 -14.09 -19.70 -14.01
C ILE A 156 -14.84 -20.83 -13.29
N TRP A 157 -14.48 -21.11 -12.03
CA TRP A 157 -15.13 -22.15 -11.23
C TRP A 157 -16.43 -21.67 -10.54
N LYS A 158 -16.98 -20.52 -10.95
CA LYS A 158 -18.27 -19.98 -10.48
C LYS A 158 -18.42 -20.00 -8.96
N LYS A 159 -17.35 -19.71 -8.23
CA LYS A 159 -17.27 -19.85 -6.76
C LYS A 159 -18.42 -19.13 -6.06
N LYS A 160 -18.76 -17.92 -6.53
CA LYS A 160 -19.84 -17.10 -5.96
C LYS A 160 -21.19 -17.83 -6.05
N PHE A 161 -21.54 -18.31 -7.24
CA PHE A 161 -22.78 -19.05 -7.49
C PHE A 161 -22.85 -20.32 -6.64
N LEU A 162 -21.78 -21.12 -6.59
CA LEU A 162 -21.72 -22.33 -5.77
C LEU A 162 -21.89 -22.01 -4.28
N THR A 163 -21.25 -20.95 -3.79
CA THR A 163 -21.36 -20.51 -2.40
C THR A 163 -22.80 -20.10 -2.07
N GLU A 164 -23.48 -19.37 -2.96
CA GLU A 164 -24.88 -18.98 -2.79
C GLU A 164 -25.81 -20.20 -2.79
N LYS A 165 -25.60 -21.16 -3.69
CA LYS A 165 -26.37 -22.43 -3.73
C LYS A 165 -26.20 -23.24 -2.43
N ILE A 166 -24.96 -23.38 -1.93
CA ILE A 166 -24.68 -24.06 -0.65
C ILE A 166 -25.42 -23.37 0.51
N ARG A 167 -25.40 -22.03 0.56
CA ARG A 167 -26.09 -21.28 1.63
C ARG A 167 -27.60 -21.44 1.60
N LYS A 168 -28.20 -21.61 0.42
CA LYS A 168 -29.64 -21.87 0.26
C LYS A 168 -30.04 -23.30 0.65
N LEU A 169 -29.20 -24.29 0.31
CA LEU A 169 -29.54 -25.72 0.47
C LEU A 169 -29.19 -26.33 1.83
N GLY A 170 -28.20 -25.82 2.56
CA GLY A 170 -27.79 -26.45 3.82
C GLY A 170 -28.84 -26.28 4.93
N LYS A 171 -29.05 -27.29 5.77
CA LYS A 171 -30.07 -27.24 6.84
C LYS A 171 -29.58 -26.43 8.04
N THR A 172 -28.31 -26.61 8.42
CA THR A 172 -27.71 -25.93 9.58
C THR A 172 -26.59 -24.97 9.19
N LYS A 173 -26.31 -23.98 10.04
CA LYS A 173 -25.18 -23.05 9.83
C LYS A 173 -23.84 -23.79 9.78
N ALA A 174 -23.62 -24.76 10.68
CA ALA A 174 -22.38 -25.52 10.74
C ALA A 174 -22.11 -26.32 9.45
N GLU A 175 -23.16 -26.96 8.91
CA GLU A 175 -23.09 -27.70 7.65
C GLU A 175 -22.78 -26.78 6.46
N ARG A 176 -23.49 -25.64 6.36
CA ARG A 176 -23.24 -24.63 5.31
C ARG A 176 -21.79 -24.17 5.34
N GLU A 177 -21.26 -23.86 6.51
CA GLU A 177 -19.88 -23.42 6.67
C GLU A 177 -18.87 -24.53 6.33
N ALA A 178 -19.14 -25.79 6.72
CA ALA A 178 -18.29 -26.94 6.38
C ALA A 178 -18.19 -27.15 4.86
N ARG A 179 -19.33 -27.13 4.16
CA ARG A 179 -19.38 -27.26 2.69
C ARG A 179 -18.65 -26.11 1.99
N ILE A 180 -18.81 -24.87 2.46
CA ILE A 180 -18.08 -23.71 1.92
C ILE A 180 -16.57 -23.83 2.17
N ARG A 181 -16.15 -24.33 3.34
CA ARG A 181 -14.74 -24.59 3.66
C ARG A 181 -14.16 -25.64 2.71
N ASN A 182 -14.89 -26.73 2.45
CA ASN A 182 -14.45 -27.77 1.52
C ASN A 182 -14.27 -27.20 0.09
N LEU A 183 -15.28 -26.49 -0.43
CA LEU A 183 -15.16 -25.81 -1.73
C LEU A 183 -13.94 -24.88 -1.80
N CYS A 184 -13.70 -24.09 -0.76
CA CYS A 184 -12.54 -23.20 -0.70
C CYS A 184 -11.21 -23.96 -0.66
N ASN A 185 -11.15 -25.12 0.01
CA ASN A 185 -9.97 -25.96 0.08
C ASN A 185 -9.67 -26.60 -1.29
N GLU A 186 -10.68 -27.07 -2.01
CA GLU A 186 -10.51 -27.63 -3.36
C GLU A 186 -9.99 -26.58 -4.34
N LEU A 187 -10.61 -25.38 -4.37
CA LEU A 187 -10.12 -24.28 -5.20
C LEU A 187 -8.71 -23.82 -4.80
N ARG A 188 -8.30 -23.98 -3.53
CA ARG A 188 -6.94 -23.67 -3.08
C ARG A 188 -5.93 -24.64 -3.68
N LYS A 189 -6.24 -25.93 -3.73
CA LYS A 189 -5.38 -26.95 -4.36
C LYS A 189 -5.15 -26.62 -5.84
N ILE A 190 -6.22 -26.28 -6.57
CA ILE A 190 -6.14 -25.86 -7.98
C ILE A 190 -5.23 -24.64 -8.14
N LYS A 191 -5.40 -23.59 -7.32
CA LYS A 191 -4.56 -22.38 -7.38
C LYS A 191 -3.09 -22.67 -7.08
N ASN A 192 -2.83 -23.53 -6.10
CA ASN A 192 -1.47 -23.93 -5.76
C ASN A 192 -0.83 -24.67 -6.93
N ASP A 193 -1.56 -25.59 -7.55
CA ASP A 193 -1.07 -26.37 -8.67
C ASP A 193 -0.79 -25.49 -9.90
N LEU A 194 -1.63 -24.48 -10.16
CA LEU A 194 -1.41 -23.48 -11.22
C LEU A 194 -0.15 -22.64 -11.00
N LEU A 195 0.16 -22.30 -9.75
CA LEU A 195 1.35 -21.50 -9.38
C LEU A 195 2.58 -22.37 -9.10
N ASN A 196 2.43 -23.70 -9.08
CA ASN A 196 3.52 -24.62 -8.88
C ASN A 196 4.27 -24.83 -10.21
N VAL A 197 5.56 -24.57 -10.18
CA VAL A 197 6.47 -24.77 -11.32
C VAL A 197 7.34 -26.02 -11.15
N GLU A 198 7.27 -26.68 -10.00
CA GLU A 198 7.84 -28.01 -9.79
C GLU A 198 6.85 -29.06 -10.30
N ASN A 199 7.33 -29.95 -11.17
CA ASN A 199 6.48 -30.83 -12.00
C ASN A 199 6.07 -32.15 -11.34
N ASN A 200 6.29 -32.34 -10.04
CA ASN A 200 6.35 -33.71 -9.54
C ASN A 200 5.00 -34.26 -9.05
N GLU A 201 4.11 -33.48 -8.45
CA GLU A 201 2.78 -33.98 -8.02
C GLU A 201 1.71 -32.87 -7.93
N TYR A 202 0.51 -33.13 -8.47
CA TYR A 202 -0.65 -32.25 -8.31
C TYR A 202 -1.34 -32.48 -6.95
N LYS A 203 -1.70 -31.40 -6.27
CA LYS A 203 -2.45 -31.46 -4.99
C LYS A 203 -3.96 -31.54 -5.19
N SER A 204 -4.44 -31.10 -6.35
CA SER A 204 -5.85 -31.16 -6.75
C SER A 204 -6.22 -32.55 -7.28
N LYS A 205 -7.53 -32.81 -7.38
CA LYS A 205 -8.06 -34.09 -7.86
C LYS A 205 -7.74 -34.30 -9.36
N PRO A 206 -7.55 -35.56 -9.82
CA PRO A 206 -7.13 -35.90 -11.19
C PRO A 206 -7.92 -35.22 -12.31
N TYR A 207 -9.23 -35.10 -12.16
CA TYR A 207 -10.09 -34.48 -13.18
C TYR A 207 -9.87 -32.96 -13.37
N TYR A 208 -9.10 -32.29 -12.51
CA TYR A 208 -8.67 -30.91 -12.74
C TYR A 208 -7.35 -30.80 -13.52
N HIS A 209 -6.58 -31.89 -13.65
CA HIS A 209 -5.19 -31.82 -14.11
C HIS A 209 -5.06 -31.38 -15.56
N ASP A 210 -5.95 -31.84 -16.45
CA ASP A 210 -5.98 -31.41 -17.85
C ASP A 210 -6.21 -29.90 -17.96
N TRP A 211 -7.25 -29.42 -17.29
CA TRP A 211 -7.56 -27.99 -17.23
C TRP A 211 -6.39 -27.19 -16.64
N ILE A 212 -5.75 -27.67 -15.58
CA ILE A 212 -4.59 -27.00 -14.97
C ILE A 212 -3.43 -26.92 -15.97
N ARG A 213 -3.11 -28.00 -16.70
CA ARG A 213 -2.04 -28.01 -17.71
C ARG A 213 -2.28 -27.00 -18.82
N GLU A 214 -3.51 -26.93 -19.32
CA GLU A 214 -3.90 -25.97 -20.35
C GLU A 214 -3.79 -24.53 -19.84
N GLN A 215 -4.40 -24.25 -18.68
CA GLN A 215 -4.46 -22.90 -18.14
C GLN A 215 -3.11 -22.37 -17.65
N LYS A 216 -2.17 -23.24 -17.27
CA LYS A 216 -0.79 -22.83 -16.96
C LYS A 216 -0.13 -22.06 -18.10
N LYS A 217 -0.43 -22.38 -19.36
CA LYS A 217 0.11 -21.67 -20.54
C LYS A 217 -0.34 -20.21 -20.61
N HIS A 218 -1.46 -19.87 -19.99
CA HIS A 218 -2.02 -18.51 -19.94
C HIS A 218 -1.73 -17.79 -18.62
N ILE A 219 -1.47 -18.54 -17.55
CA ILE A 219 -1.22 -18.04 -16.18
C ILE A 219 0.27 -17.89 -15.89
N LEU A 220 1.16 -18.56 -16.60
CA LEU A 220 2.60 -18.44 -16.39
C LEU A 220 3.26 -17.98 -17.69
N PRO A 221 4.31 -17.14 -17.61
CA PRO A 221 5.07 -16.76 -18.79
C PRO A 221 5.73 -17.99 -19.42
N THR A 222 5.76 -18.04 -20.75
CA THR A 222 6.47 -19.07 -21.52
C THR A 222 7.97 -18.94 -21.30
N LYS A 223 8.55 -19.76 -20.42
CA LYS A 223 10.00 -19.83 -20.20
C LYS A 223 10.45 -21.20 -19.71
N SER A 224 11.72 -21.51 -19.99
CA SER A 224 12.33 -22.80 -19.69
C SER A 224 12.72 -22.97 -18.21
N LYS A 225 13.06 -21.88 -17.51
CA LYS A 225 13.48 -21.93 -16.10
C LYS A 225 12.87 -20.79 -15.29
N PHE A 226 12.39 -21.12 -14.08
CA PHE A 226 11.94 -20.15 -13.09
C PHE A 226 13.03 -19.95 -12.03
N ASN A 227 13.25 -18.70 -11.62
CA ASN A 227 14.25 -18.41 -10.59
C ASN A 227 13.89 -19.11 -9.27
N GLN A 228 14.84 -19.86 -8.71
CA GLN A 228 14.66 -20.69 -7.51
C GLN A 228 13.49 -21.68 -7.59
N ASN A 229 13.10 -22.12 -8.79
CA ASN A 229 11.93 -22.99 -9.01
C ASN A 229 10.66 -22.46 -8.30
N SER A 230 10.52 -21.13 -8.21
CA SER A 230 9.43 -20.50 -7.46
C SER A 230 8.89 -19.29 -8.21
N VAL A 231 7.60 -19.31 -8.53
CA VAL A 231 6.90 -18.15 -9.10
C VAL A 231 7.03 -16.93 -8.19
N TYR A 232 7.01 -17.12 -6.87
CA TYR A 232 7.10 -16.02 -5.91
C TYR A 232 8.44 -15.30 -5.96
N TYR A 233 9.53 -16.06 -6.07
CA TYR A 233 10.87 -15.47 -6.19
C TYR A 233 11.05 -14.86 -7.58
N ASP A 234 10.61 -15.57 -8.61
CA ASP A 234 10.74 -15.16 -9.98
C ASP A 234 9.94 -13.89 -10.34
N LEU A 235 8.75 -13.69 -9.75
CA LEU A 235 8.00 -12.44 -9.81
C LEU A 235 8.82 -11.22 -9.34
N LYS A 236 9.77 -11.41 -8.41
CA LYS A 236 10.68 -10.35 -7.94
C LYS A 236 11.85 -10.09 -8.88
N CYS A 237 12.19 -11.07 -9.73
CA CYS A 237 13.31 -10.96 -10.65
C CYS A 237 12.87 -10.39 -12.00
N THR A 238 11.76 -10.88 -12.56
CA THR A 238 11.31 -10.52 -13.92
C THR A 238 9.80 -10.24 -13.98
N PRO A 239 9.29 -9.25 -13.22
CA PRO A 239 7.85 -8.98 -13.09
C PRO A 239 7.14 -8.76 -14.44
N PHE A 240 7.74 -7.98 -15.36
CA PHE A 240 7.08 -7.64 -16.64
C PHE A 240 6.77 -8.85 -17.54
N GLN A 241 7.45 -9.99 -17.37
CA GLN A 241 7.10 -11.23 -18.10
C GLN A 241 5.70 -11.75 -17.74
N TYR A 242 5.21 -11.45 -16.53
CA TYR A 242 3.88 -11.85 -16.06
C TYR A 242 2.78 -10.87 -16.47
N PHE A 243 3.13 -9.69 -16.98
CA PHE A 243 2.17 -8.66 -17.34
C PHE A 243 1.18 -9.09 -18.43
N PRO A 244 1.59 -9.77 -19.53
CA PRO A 244 0.65 -10.30 -20.52
C PRO A 244 -0.35 -11.30 -19.92
N CYS A 245 0.12 -12.15 -19.00
CA CYS A 245 -0.72 -13.14 -18.31
C CYS A 245 -1.81 -12.46 -17.47
N MET A 246 -1.49 -11.34 -16.79
CA MET A 246 -2.48 -10.55 -16.05
C MET A 246 -3.58 -9.97 -16.96
N ILE A 247 -3.21 -9.51 -18.16
CA ILE A 247 -4.15 -8.96 -19.13
C ILE A 247 -5.07 -10.08 -19.64
N SER A 248 -4.51 -11.21 -20.06
CA SER A 248 -5.27 -12.37 -20.56
C SER A 248 -6.30 -12.86 -19.53
N MET A 249 -5.86 -13.14 -18.30
CA MET A 249 -6.76 -13.58 -17.22
C MET A 249 -7.89 -12.58 -16.96
N MET A 250 -7.59 -11.28 -16.92
CA MET A 250 -8.60 -10.28 -16.61
C MET A 250 -9.53 -9.97 -17.78
N LYS A 251 -9.08 -10.16 -19.03
CA LYS A 251 -9.97 -10.09 -20.19
C LYS A 251 -11.02 -11.18 -20.15
N GLN A 252 -10.64 -12.42 -19.86
CA GLN A 252 -11.62 -13.50 -19.67
C GLN A 252 -12.59 -13.20 -18.52
N VAL A 253 -12.09 -12.69 -17.39
CA VAL A 253 -12.95 -12.28 -16.25
C VAL A 253 -13.95 -11.21 -16.65
N GLU A 254 -13.57 -10.25 -17.51
CA GLU A 254 -14.48 -9.22 -18.01
C GLU A 254 -15.51 -9.75 -19.01
N GLN A 255 -15.09 -10.66 -19.90
CA GLN A 255 -15.97 -11.34 -20.85
C GLN A 255 -17.07 -12.14 -20.14
N ASP A 256 -16.74 -12.79 -19.02
CA ASP A 256 -17.70 -13.50 -18.17
C ASP A 256 -18.64 -12.55 -17.38
N GLY A 257 -18.57 -11.24 -17.60
CA GLY A 257 -19.42 -10.22 -16.96
C GLY A 257 -19.02 -9.87 -15.52
N TYR A 258 -17.82 -10.26 -15.08
CA TYR A 258 -17.36 -10.01 -13.71
C TYR A 258 -16.43 -8.80 -13.62
N LYS A 259 -16.47 -8.13 -12.45
CA LYS A 259 -15.58 -7.01 -12.15
C LYS A 259 -14.10 -7.41 -12.19
N VAL A 260 -13.30 -6.69 -12.98
CA VAL A 260 -11.86 -6.90 -13.12
C VAL A 260 -11.01 -6.23 -12.02
N CYS A 261 -9.85 -6.83 -11.77
CA CYS A 261 -8.76 -6.20 -11.05
C CYS A 261 -8.05 -5.18 -11.96
N ASN A 262 -7.44 -4.15 -11.38
CA ASN A 262 -6.90 -3.04 -12.17
C ASN A 262 -5.49 -3.35 -12.70
N VAL A 263 -5.41 -4.02 -13.85
CA VAL A 263 -4.14 -4.47 -14.47
C VAL A 263 -3.18 -3.31 -14.74
N PHE A 264 -3.72 -2.19 -15.23
CA PHE A 264 -2.94 -1.00 -15.58
C PHE A 264 -3.02 0.04 -14.45
N PRO A 265 -1.89 0.40 -13.80
CA PRO A 265 -1.84 1.54 -12.89
C PRO A 265 -2.33 2.81 -13.56
N MET A 266 -3.18 3.59 -12.88
CA MET A 266 -3.68 4.87 -13.41
C MET A 266 -3.74 5.92 -12.31
N ARG A 267 -3.67 7.19 -12.73
CA ARG A 267 -3.83 8.34 -11.83
C ARG A 267 -5.28 8.82 -11.82
N SER A 268 -6.03 8.45 -10.79
CA SER A 268 -7.46 8.82 -10.67
C SER A 268 -7.68 10.23 -10.11
N GLY A 269 -6.79 10.69 -9.23
CA GLY A 269 -6.90 11.98 -8.54
C GLY A 269 -6.38 13.16 -9.35
N ILE A 270 -7.08 14.30 -9.25
CA ILE A 270 -6.75 15.54 -9.96
C ILE A 270 -5.80 16.42 -9.15
N THR A 271 -5.80 16.31 -7.81
CA THR A 271 -4.87 17.06 -6.95
C THR A 271 -3.41 16.76 -7.31
N PRO A 272 -2.57 17.78 -7.56
CA PRO A 272 -1.17 17.59 -7.91
C PRO A 272 -0.41 16.77 -6.86
N ASN A 273 0.51 15.93 -7.34
CA ASN A 273 1.35 15.04 -6.53
C ASN A 273 2.80 15.52 -6.47
N TYR A 274 3.60 14.78 -5.70
CA TYR A 274 5.01 15.06 -5.53
C TYR A 274 5.81 14.90 -6.82
N ILE A 275 6.76 15.79 -7.04
CA ILE A 275 7.87 15.67 -7.98
C ILE A 275 9.18 15.67 -7.21
N ARG A 276 10.23 15.09 -7.78
CA ARG A 276 11.59 15.15 -7.22
C ARG A 276 12.35 16.32 -7.83
N LEU A 277 13.05 17.06 -7.00
CA LEU A 277 13.92 18.17 -7.36
C LEU A 277 15.33 17.84 -6.87
N ASP A 278 16.27 17.77 -7.79
CA ASP A 278 17.70 17.69 -7.56
C ASP A 278 18.38 19.01 -7.96
N THR A 279 19.69 19.10 -7.75
CA THR A 279 20.50 20.28 -8.10
C THR A 279 20.32 20.68 -9.56
N THR A 280 20.31 19.71 -10.49
CA THR A 280 20.06 19.93 -11.93
C THR A 280 18.72 20.60 -12.18
N THR A 281 17.66 20.08 -11.54
CA THR A 281 16.31 20.63 -11.66
C THR A 281 16.24 22.06 -11.11
N LEU A 282 16.92 22.36 -10.01
CA LEU A 282 16.96 23.73 -9.47
C LEU A 282 17.60 24.72 -10.43
N VAL A 283 18.72 24.36 -11.06
CA VAL A 283 19.40 25.20 -12.06
C VAL A 283 18.46 25.48 -13.24
N HIS A 284 17.80 24.46 -13.76
CA HIS A 284 16.87 24.66 -14.88
C HIS A 284 15.62 25.45 -14.50
N LEU A 285 15.03 25.17 -13.34
CA LEU A 285 13.71 25.67 -12.95
C LEU A 285 13.76 27.05 -12.27
N LEU A 286 14.76 27.31 -11.43
CA LEU A 286 14.79 28.48 -10.55
C LEU A 286 15.80 29.54 -10.95
N MET A 287 16.97 29.16 -11.50
CA MET A 287 17.99 30.14 -11.91
C MET A 287 17.54 30.97 -13.11
N CYS A 288 17.75 32.28 -12.99
CA CYS A 288 17.53 33.29 -14.01
C CYS A 288 18.88 33.80 -14.54
N LYS A 289 18.86 34.59 -15.62
CA LYS A 289 20.07 35.13 -16.26
C LYS A 289 20.92 35.99 -15.32
N GLU A 290 20.28 36.70 -14.39
CA GLU A 290 20.95 37.53 -13.38
C GLU A 290 21.85 36.73 -12.41
N GLN A 291 21.59 35.42 -12.24
CA GLN A 291 22.39 34.55 -11.39
C GLN A 291 23.48 33.80 -12.16
N GLY A 292 23.74 34.17 -13.42
CA GLY A 292 24.75 33.54 -14.29
C GLY A 292 24.16 32.65 -15.38
N THR A 293 25.03 32.12 -16.24
CA THR A 293 24.61 31.28 -17.36
C THR A 293 24.37 29.85 -16.88
N LYS A 294 23.22 29.25 -17.22
CA LYS A 294 22.91 27.86 -16.80
C LYS A 294 23.99 26.85 -17.22
N SER A 295 24.66 27.07 -18.35
CA SER A 295 25.76 26.22 -18.82
C SER A 295 26.93 26.21 -17.84
N GLU A 296 27.32 27.36 -17.28
CA GLU A 296 28.45 27.49 -16.33
C GLU A 296 28.28 26.56 -15.12
N TYR A 297 27.04 26.34 -14.67
CA TYR A 297 26.73 25.45 -13.56
C TYR A 297 26.60 23.98 -13.96
N LEU A 298 26.32 23.68 -15.23
CA LEU A 298 26.01 22.32 -15.70
C LEU A 298 27.20 21.62 -16.36
N THR A 299 28.25 22.36 -16.72
CA THR A 299 29.47 21.83 -17.36
C THR A 299 30.62 21.66 -16.35
N GLU A 300 31.67 20.95 -16.77
CA GLU A 300 32.97 20.88 -16.06
C GLU A 300 32.91 20.42 -14.59
N GLY A 301 31.85 19.70 -14.20
CA GLY A 301 31.63 19.26 -12.82
C GLY A 301 31.24 20.40 -11.86
N ASN A 302 30.96 21.60 -12.37
CA ASN A 302 30.60 22.77 -11.55
C ASN A 302 29.29 22.56 -10.78
N LEU A 303 28.38 21.72 -11.28
CA LEU A 303 27.16 21.36 -10.58
C LEU A 303 27.45 20.77 -9.21
N LYS A 304 28.44 19.87 -9.15
CA LYS A 304 28.82 19.20 -7.90
C LYS A 304 29.65 20.10 -7.00
N ARG A 305 30.55 20.90 -7.58
CA ARG A 305 31.38 21.87 -6.83
C ARG A 305 30.55 22.96 -6.16
N ASN A 306 29.47 23.40 -6.81
CA ASN A 306 28.60 24.48 -6.31
C ASN A 306 27.29 23.97 -5.70
N GLU A 307 27.15 22.66 -5.49
CA GLU A 307 25.89 22.06 -5.07
C GLU A 307 25.35 22.68 -3.77
N ASP A 308 26.17 22.73 -2.73
CA ASP A 308 25.80 23.38 -1.46
C ASP A 308 25.44 24.86 -1.65
N LYS A 309 26.20 25.59 -2.48
CA LYS A 309 25.94 27.01 -2.74
C LYS A 309 24.58 27.22 -3.42
N ILE A 310 24.25 26.41 -4.44
CA ILE A 310 22.97 26.46 -5.15
C ILE A 310 21.81 26.18 -4.18
N TRP A 311 21.94 25.13 -3.37
CA TRP A 311 20.91 24.78 -2.40
C TRP A 311 20.75 25.83 -1.31
N ASN A 312 21.85 26.39 -0.79
CA ASN A 312 21.84 27.48 0.19
C ASN A 312 21.25 28.78 -0.39
N PHE A 313 21.37 29.01 -1.70
CA PHE A 313 20.78 30.17 -2.36
C PHE A 313 19.25 30.11 -2.40
N PHE A 314 18.68 28.95 -2.76
CA PHE A 314 17.23 28.80 -2.89
C PHE A 314 16.52 28.35 -1.61
N PHE A 315 17.23 27.71 -0.69
CA PHE A 315 16.66 27.11 0.51
C PHE A 315 17.40 27.51 1.79
N ARG A 316 16.66 27.52 2.89
CA ARG A 316 17.14 27.71 4.25
C ARG A 316 17.72 26.41 4.81
N THR A 317 18.83 25.96 4.24
CA THR A 317 19.53 24.72 4.60
C THR A 317 20.12 24.75 6.01
N GLU A 318 20.25 25.92 6.62
CA GLU A 318 20.70 26.10 8.00
C GLU A 318 19.72 25.52 9.03
N LEU A 319 18.44 25.35 8.65
CA LEU A 319 17.36 24.89 9.51
C LEU A 319 17.56 23.45 9.98
N LYS A 320 17.06 23.15 11.19
CA LYS A 320 17.10 21.82 11.81
C LYS A 320 16.53 20.70 10.93
N CYS A 321 15.59 20.99 10.02
CA CYS A 321 15.02 19.99 9.13
C CYS A 321 15.99 19.45 8.07
N PHE A 322 17.14 20.10 7.86
CA PHE A 322 18.23 19.60 7.01
C PHE A 322 19.35 18.91 7.81
N LYS A 323 19.31 19.00 9.14
CA LYS A 323 20.35 18.49 10.04
C LYS A 323 19.81 17.29 10.82
N LYS A 324 20.51 16.16 10.75
CA LYS A 324 20.18 14.97 11.54
C LYS A 324 21.45 14.20 11.90
N THR A 325 21.58 13.78 13.16
CA THR A 325 22.71 12.96 13.60
C THR A 325 22.85 11.73 12.70
N GLU A 326 24.07 11.45 12.22
CA GLU A 326 24.44 10.34 11.32
C GLU A 326 23.95 10.47 9.86
N TYR A 327 23.28 11.56 9.50
CA TYR A 327 22.78 11.79 8.14
C TYR A 327 23.10 13.19 7.64
N SER A 328 23.42 13.30 6.36
CA SER A 328 23.69 14.54 5.65
C SER A 328 22.61 14.80 4.62
N PHE A 329 22.37 16.08 4.30
CA PHE A 329 21.45 16.44 3.23
C PHE A 329 21.94 15.86 1.91
N HIS A 330 21.07 15.16 1.18
CA HIS A 330 21.41 14.49 -0.07
C HIS A 330 21.11 15.35 -1.31
N HIS A 331 21.00 16.67 -1.13
CA HIS A 331 20.77 17.63 -2.22
C HIS A 331 19.58 17.25 -3.12
N MET A 332 18.53 16.72 -2.47
CA MET A 332 17.33 16.27 -3.14
C MET A 332 16.10 16.50 -2.26
N LEU A 333 15.05 17.04 -2.88
CA LEU A 333 13.74 17.24 -2.28
C LEU A 333 12.68 16.50 -3.09
N SER A 334 11.62 16.06 -2.43
CA SER A 334 10.35 15.76 -3.11
C SER A 334 9.29 16.75 -2.66
N THR A 335 8.58 17.40 -3.58
CA THR A 335 7.59 18.42 -3.25
C THR A 335 6.32 18.29 -4.09
N ASP A 336 5.16 18.51 -3.46
CA ASP A 336 3.90 18.72 -4.18
C ASP A 336 3.59 20.21 -4.36
N GLY A 337 4.57 21.11 -4.18
CA GLY A 337 4.40 22.57 -4.31
C GLY A 337 3.85 23.27 -3.06
N VAL A 338 3.43 22.50 -2.05
CA VAL A 338 3.01 23.01 -0.73
C VAL A 338 3.82 22.36 0.38
N SER A 339 3.99 21.05 0.28
CA SER A 339 4.65 20.21 1.25
C SER A 339 5.87 19.57 0.64
N VAL A 340 6.91 19.41 1.44
CA VAL A 340 8.22 18.98 0.99
C VAL A 340 8.78 17.89 1.90
N SER A 341 9.39 16.88 1.29
CA SER A 341 10.16 15.83 1.96
C SER A 341 11.63 16.04 1.60
N ILE A 342 12.44 16.34 2.60
CA ILE A 342 13.89 16.51 2.48
C ILE A 342 14.55 15.15 2.57
N LEU A 343 15.34 14.77 1.56
CA LEU A 343 16.05 13.49 1.53
C LEU A 343 17.43 13.65 2.19
N LEU A 344 17.71 12.79 3.16
CA LEU A 344 18.99 12.71 3.86
C LEU A 344 19.63 11.35 3.60
N LEU A 345 20.95 11.32 3.43
CA LEU A 345 21.76 10.12 3.23
C LEU A 345 22.67 9.89 4.43
N ARG A 346 22.86 8.64 4.84
CA ARG A 346 23.74 8.27 5.94
C ARG A 346 25.18 8.71 5.66
N ASN A 347 25.85 9.30 6.65
CA ASN A 347 27.13 9.99 6.46
C ASN A 347 28.22 9.13 5.82
N ASP A 348 28.30 7.84 6.18
CA ASP A 348 29.33 6.92 5.67
C ASP A 348 29.14 6.53 4.19
N LEU A 349 27.98 6.85 3.60
CA LEU A 349 27.62 6.57 2.21
C LEU A 349 27.72 7.80 1.31
N VAL A 350 27.97 8.98 1.87
CA VAL A 350 28.12 10.22 1.09
C VAL A 350 29.32 10.09 0.15
N GLY A 351 29.12 10.41 -1.13
CA GLY A 351 30.16 10.32 -2.16
C GLY A 351 30.51 8.89 -2.61
N LYS A 352 29.84 7.86 -2.06
CA LYS A 352 30.11 6.45 -2.40
C LYS A 352 29.01 5.85 -3.26
N LYS A 353 29.37 4.83 -4.03
CA LYS A 353 28.39 3.97 -4.70
C LYS A 353 27.55 3.26 -3.64
N LEU A 354 26.24 3.46 -3.69
CA LEU A 354 25.33 2.87 -2.71
C LEU A 354 25.34 1.34 -2.88
N PRO A 355 25.55 0.57 -1.80
CA PRO A 355 25.45 -0.87 -1.88
C PRO A 355 24.00 -1.27 -2.16
N MET A 356 23.79 -2.43 -2.79
CA MET A 356 22.44 -2.97 -2.92
C MET A 356 21.85 -3.21 -1.52
N MET A 357 20.76 -2.53 -1.21
CA MET A 357 19.97 -2.88 -0.02
C MET A 357 19.45 -4.31 -0.21
N LYS A 358 19.92 -5.25 0.61
CA LYS A 358 19.20 -6.50 0.81
C LYS A 358 17.84 -6.13 1.39
N LYS A 359 16.76 -6.30 0.62
CA LYS A 359 15.38 -6.21 1.14
C LYS A 359 15.25 -7.30 2.20
N LYS A 360 15.56 -6.99 3.47
CA LYS A 360 15.32 -7.91 4.58
C LYS A 360 13.81 -8.06 4.65
N GLY A 361 13.30 -9.22 4.22
CA GLY A 361 11.88 -9.52 4.38
C GLY A 361 11.57 -9.44 5.86
N ASN A 362 10.71 -8.50 6.26
CA ASN A 362 10.16 -8.51 7.61
C ASN A 362 9.19 -9.69 7.68
N ARG A 363 9.74 -10.89 7.93
CA ARG A 363 8.93 -12.05 8.27
C ARG A 363 8.31 -11.76 9.63
N GLU A 364 6.98 -11.74 9.67
CA GLU A 364 6.26 -11.78 10.94
C GLU A 364 6.65 -13.08 11.64
N LEU A 365 7.12 -12.98 12.88
CA LEU A 365 7.56 -14.12 13.68
C LEU A 365 6.52 -14.38 14.77
N TYR A 366 6.04 -15.61 14.87
CA TYR A 366 5.14 -16.01 15.95
C TYR A 366 5.95 -16.34 17.20
N ILE A 367 5.40 -16.08 18.38
CA ILE A 367 6.10 -16.37 19.64
C ILE A 367 6.41 -17.87 19.78
N ASP A 368 5.50 -18.72 19.29
CA ASP A 368 5.66 -20.18 19.31
C ASP A 368 6.75 -20.69 18.33
N GLU A 369 7.21 -19.85 17.39
CA GLU A 369 8.31 -20.17 16.47
C GLU A 369 9.70 -19.82 17.05
N VAL A 370 9.76 -19.21 18.24
CA VAL A 370 11.01 -18.80 18.89
C VAL A 370 11.60 -19.98 19.66
N THR A 371 12.75 -20.48 19.21
CA THR A 371 13.42 -21.66 19.81
C THR A 371 14.15 -21.33 21.11
N ASP A 372 14.83 -20.18 21.16
CA ASP A 372 15.52 -19.67 22.35
C ASP A 372 14.82 -18.42 22.89
N THR A 373 14.18 -18.60 24.05
CA THR A 373 13.40 -17.57 24.76
C THR A 373 14.11 -17.04 25.99
N THR A 374 15.35 -17.46 26.28
CA THR A 374 16.08 -17.11 27.50
C THR A 374 16.22 -15.59 27.68
N ASN A 375 16.54 -14.90 26.59
CA ASN A 375 16.64 -13.43 26.55
C ASN A 375 15.28 -12.71 26.65
N LEU A 376 14.16 -13.42 26.53
CA LEU A 376 12.81 -12.87 26.64
C LEU A 376 12.25 -13.01 28.06
N GLN A 377 12.71 -14.01 28.83
CA GLN A 377 12.25 -14.29 30.19
C GLN A 377 12.62 -13.19 31.18
N THR A 378 13.68 -12.41 30.90
CA THR A 378 14.11 -11.27 31.72
C THR A 378 13.36 -9.97 31.39
N LYS A 379 12.49 -9.99 30.38
CA LYS A 379 11.80 -8.80 29.87
C LYS A 379 10.33 -8.81 30.27
N LYS A 380 9.76 -7.61 30.41
CA LYS A 380 8.32 -7.45 30.60
C LYS A 380 7.57 -7.87 29.34
N ILE A 381 6.58 -8.74 29.51
CA ILE A 381 5.71 -9.22 28.45
C ILE A 381 4.48 -8.34 28.36
N VAL A 382 4.19 -7.77 27.19
CA VAL A 382 2.95 -7.02 26.95
C VAL A 382 2.09 -7.76 25.93
N GLY A 383 0.93 -8.25 26.38
CA GLY A 383 -0.10 -8.83 25.52
C GLY A 383 -0.98 -7.75 24.92
N ILE A 384 -1.15 -7.76 23.59
CA ILE A 384 -1.94 -6.77 22.86
C ILE A 384 -3.06 -7.44 22.06
N ASP A 385 -4.30 -7.07 22.36
CA ASP A 385 -5.45 -7.32 21.50
C ASP A 385 -5.64 -6.17 20.50
N ALA A 386 -5.72 -6.49 19.21
CA ALA A 386 -5.86 -5.53 18.12
C ALA A 386 -7.29 -5.51 17.59
N GLY A 387 -7.96 -4.36 17.69
CA GLY A 387 -9.38 -4.22 17.37
C GLY A 387 -9.72 -3.09 16.41
N LYS A 388 -11.03 -2.83 16.28
CA LYS A 388 -11.58 -1.72 15.47
C LYS A 388 -11.95 -0.48 16.27
N CYS A 389 -12.47 -0.67 17.48
CA CYS A 389 -12.85 0.43 18.34
C CYS A 389 -11.62 0.87 19.12
N ASP A 390 -11.01 -0.07 19.82
CA ASP A 390 -9.66 0.05 20.35
C ASP A 390 -8.70 -0.54 19.33
N LEU A 391 -7.79 0.31 18.81
CA LEU A 391 -6.81 -0.11 17.80
C LEU A 391 -5.78 -1.05 18.40
N ILE A 392 -5.44 -0.81 19.66
CA ILE A 392 -4.71 -1.70 20.54
C ILE A 392 -5.26 -1.58 21.96
N TYR A 393 -5.38 -2.72 22.63
CA TYR A 393 -5.61 -2.84 24.06
C TYR A 393 -4.48 -3.70 24.64
N CYS A 394 -3.70 -3.13 25.57
CA CYS A 394 -2.47 -3.72 26.08
C CYS A 394 -2.60 -4.04 27.56
N VAL A 395 -2.06 -5.19 27.97
CA VAL A 395 -1.91 -5.60 29.36
C VAL A 395 -0.51 -6.19 29.58
N ASP A 396 0.07 -5.98 30.75
CA ASP A 396 1.35 -6.62 31.14
C ASP A 396 1.17 -7.84 32.07
N ASP A 397 -0.07 -8.16 32.44
CA ASP A 397 -0.40 -9.36 33.20
C ASP A 397 -1.86 -9.82 32.97
N ALA A 398 -2.19 -11.04 33.39
CA ALA A 398 -3.54 -11.58 33.33
C ALA A 398 -4.42 -11.26 34.55
N SER A 399 -3.82 -10.78 35.65
CA SER A 399 -4.50 -10.42 36.90
C SER A 399 -5.35 -9.15 36.80
N LYS A 400 -6.05 -8.83 37.89
CA LYS A 400 -6.90 -7.63 37.96
C LYS A 400 -6.07 -6.36 38.11
N GLU A 401 -4.88 -6.49 38.66
CA GLU A 401 -3.90 -5.48 39.03
C GLU A 401 -2.99 -5.09 37.86
N ALA A 402 -3.08 -5.83 36.75
CA ALA A 402 -2.32 -5.59 35.52
C ALA A 402 -2.40 -4.13 35.05
N ASN A 403 -1.28 -3.60 34.59
CA ASN A 403 -1.22 -2.32 33.92
C ASN A 403 -1.95 -2.40 32.57
N VAL A 404 -2.88 -1.47 32.36
CA VAL A 404 -3.63 -1.37 31.11
C VAL A 404 -3.22 -0.13 30.33
N PHE A 405 -3.11 -0.26 29.01
CA PHE A 405 -3.02 0.86 28.08
C PHE A 405 -3.95 0.63 26.89
N ARG A 406 -4.51 1.71 26.34
CA ARG A 406 -5.47 1.64 25.24
C ARG A 406 -5.31 2.81 24.31
N TYR A 407 -5.30 2.53 23.01
CA TYR A 407 -5.31 3.55 21.98
C TYR A 407 -6.50 3.31 21.05
N SER A 408 -7.47 4.23 21.09
CA SER A 408 -8.75 4.05 20.39
C SER A 408 -8.80 4.72 19.02
N GLN A 409 -9.67 4.20 18.16
CA GLN A 409 -9.96 4.78 16.85
C GLN A 409 -10.57 6.18 16.97
N ASP A 410 -11.35 6.45 18.02
CA ASP A 410 -11.93 7.76 18.27
C ASP A 410 -10.87 8.78 18.73
N GLN A 411 -9.95 8.37 19.61
CA GLN A 411 -8.78 9.18 19.96
C GLN A 411 -7.97 9.52 18.69
N ARG A 412 -7.65 8.50 17.88
CA ARG A 412 -6.94 8.70 16.62
C ARG A 412 -7.69 9.65 15.69
N ARG A 413 -9.02 9.50 15.55
CA ARG A 413 -9.85 10.37 14.68
C ARG A 413 -9.83 11.82 15.14
N LYS A 414 -9.90 12.06 16.47
CA LYS A 414 -9.83 13.40 17.07
C LYS A 414 -8.45 14.02 16.87
N GLU A 415 -7.38 13.30 17.23
CA GLU A 415 -6.01 13.79 17.18
C GLU A 415 -5.53 14.01 15.73
N THR A 416 -5.96 13.18 14.77
CA THR A 416 -5.65 13.36 13.33
C THR A 416 -6.48 14.45 12.65
N LYS A 417 -7.55 14.93 13.28
CA LYS A 417 -8.53 15.90 12.73
C LYS A 417 -9.20 15.39 11.44
N LEU A 418 -9.31 14.07 11.27
CA LEU A 418 -9.80 13.44 10.03
C LEU A 418 -11.22 13.91 9.65
N LYS A 419 -12.14 13.99 10.62
CA LYS A 419 -13.53 14.44 10.41
C LYS A 419 -13.56 15.91 9.97
N LYS A 420 -12.81 16.78 10.66
CA LYS A 420 -12.67 18.20 10.30
C LYS A 420 -12.20 18.38 8.86
N TYR A 421 -11.13 17.68 8.46
CA TYR A 421 -10.59 17.78 7.10
C TYR A 421 -11.54 17.21 6.04
N THR A 422 -12.32 16.19 6.39
CA THR A 422 -13.33 15.62 5.51
C THR A 422 -14.47 16.61 5.28
N ASN A 423 -14.97 17.25 6.34
CA ASN A 423 -16.03 18.26 6.24
C ASN A 423 -15.57 19.47 5.42
N ILE A 424 -14.33 19.94 5.61
CA ILE A 424 -13.78 21.05 4.79
C ILE A 424 -13.75 20.66 3.30
N ARG A 425 -13.26 19.46 2.98
CA ARG A 425 -13.24 19.00 1.57
C ARG A 425 -14.64 18.88 1.00
N LEU A 426 -15.59 18.36 1.77
CA LEU A 426 -16.98 18.22 1.33
C LEU A 426 -17.63 19.58 1.09
N GLY A 427 -17.47 20.53 2.02
CA GLY A 427 -17.92 21.91 1.86
C GLY A 427 -17.38 22.57 0.60
N LEU A 428 -16.09 22.40 0.31
CA LEU A 428 -15.49 22.91 -0.93
C LEU A 428 -16.09 22.28 -2.19
N LYS A 429 -16.52 21.00 -2.14
CA LYS A 429 -17.09 20.27 -3.28
C LYS A 429 -18.55 20.64 -3.59
N HIS A 430 -19.25 21.31 -2.67
CA HIS A 430 -20.57 21.88 -2.95
C HIS A 430 -20.51 23.11 -3.84
N LYS A 431 -19.31 23.64 -4.14
CA LYS A 431 -19.15 24.70 -5.11
C LYS A 431 -19.72 24.27 -6.47
N VAL A 432 -20.57 25.10 -7.05
CA VAL A 432 -21.11 24.95 -8.40
C VAL A 432 -20.09 25.51 -9.42
N LEU A 433 -19.88 24.77 -10.49
CA LEU A 433 -19.09 25.12 -11.67
C LEU A 433 -19.93 24.72 -12.89
N GLU A 434 -20.18 25.65 -13.82
CA GLU A 434 -20.98 25.37 -15.03
C GLU A 434 -22.31 24.64 -14.75
N GLY A 435 -23.03 25.07 -13.72
CA GLY A 435 -24.35 24.53 -13.37
C GLY A 435 -24.35 23.21 -12.59
N LYS A 436 -23.19 22.58 -12.34
CA LYS A 436 -23.08 21.36 -11.52
C LYS A 436 -22.10 21.53 -10.36
N THR A 437 -22.37 20.85 -9.26
CA THR A 437 -21.44 20.71 -8.14
C THR A 437 -20.29 19.78 -8.50
N ILE A 438 -19.17 19.91 -7.78
CA ILE A 438 -18.02 19.00 -7.95
C ILE A 438 -18.40 17.54 -7.65
N ILE A 439 -19.37 17.31 -6.75
CA ILE A 439 -19.85 15.98 -6.38
C ILE A 439 -20.60 15.34 -7.55
N GLU A 440 -21.44 16.09 -8.24
CA GLU A 440 -22.20 15.59 -9.40
C GLU A 440 -21.26 15.18 -10.53
N TYR A 441 -20.29 16.03 -10.87
CA TYR A 441 -19.24 15.70 -11.84
C TYR A 441 -18.48 14.40 -11.47
N GLU A 442 -18.09 14.23 -10.21
CA GLU A 442 -17.44 13.00 -9.75
C GLU A 442 -18.35 11.77 -9.81
N THR A 443 -19.65 11.96 -9.58
CA THR A 443 -20.66 10.91 -9.62
C THR A 443 -20.91 10.45 -11.05
N GLU A 444 -20.98 11.37 -12.01
CA GLU A 444 -21.08 11.05 -13.44
C GLU A 444 -19.92 10.19 -13.92
N LEU A 445 -18.67 10.55 -13.55
CA LEU A 445 -17.50 9.74 -13.89
C LEU A 445 -17.58 8.32 -13.30
N SER A 446 -18.26 8.14 -12.16
CA SER A 446 -18.36 6.83 -11.49
C SER A 446 -19.16 5.79 -12.28
N ASN A 447 -19.98 6.23 -13.23
CA ASN A 447 -20.71 5.37 -14.16
C ASN A 447 -19.79 4.68 -15.19
N TYR A 448 -18.59 5.23 -15.41
CA TYR A 448 -17.63 4.68 -16.36
C TYR A 448 -16.63 3.74 -15.69
N ASN A 449 -16.31 2.62 -16.35
CA ASN A 449 -15.38 1.64 -15.80
C ASN A 449 -13.93 1.93 -16.19
N ARG A 450 -13.22 2.64 -15.31
CA ARG A 450 -11.77 2.91 -15.48
C ARG A 450 -10.90 1.66 -15.65
N LYS A 451 -11.36 0.50 -15.17
CA LYS A 451 -10.58 -0.75 -15.14
C LYS A 451 -10.82 -1.62 -16.37
N THR A 452 -11.79 -1.27 -17.22
CA THR A 452 -12.12 -2.03 -18.43
C THR A 452 -10.89 -2.29 -19.29
N LEU A 453 -10.84 -3.48 -19.86
CA LEU A 453 -9.86 -3.94 -20.85
C LEU A 453 -10.46 -3.98 -22.27
N GLN A 454 -11.74 -3.63 -22.41
CA GLN A 454 -12.39 -3.38 -23.70
C GLN A 454 -12.03 -1.97 -24.18
N ILE A 455 -11.50 -1.87 -25.40
CA ILE A 455 -10.93 -0.62 -25.93
C ILE A 455 -11.98 0.50 -26.04
N ASP A 456 -13.18 0.21 -26.54
CA ASP A 456 -14.21 1.24 -26.76
C ASP A 456 -14.75 1.79 -25.46
N LYS A 457 -15.11 0.91 -24.50
CA LYS A 457 -15.47 1.33 -23.13
C LYS A 457 -14.35 2.11 -22.45
N PHE A 458 -13.09 1.82 -22.77
CA PHE A 458 -11.98 2.59 -22.22
C PHE A 458 -11.88 3.97 -22.87
N LYS A 459 -12.09 4.10 -24.19
CA LYS A 459 -12.15 5.40 -24.89
C LYS A 459 -13.28 6.28 -24.35
N GLU A 460 -14.46 5.72 -24.10
CA GLU A 460 -15.57 6.43 -23.44
C GLU A 460 -15.15 6.96 -22.07
N TYR A 461 -14.53 6.11 -21.25
CA TYR A 461 -13.99 6.54 -19.96
C TYR A 461 -12.93 7.64 -20.13
N LEU A 462 -12.04 7.56 -21.13
CA LEU A 462 -11.01 8.58 -21.37
C LEU A 462 -11.62 9.92 -21.73
N GLN A 463 -12.59 9.97 -22.63
CA GLN A 463 -13.31 11.19 -23.00
C GLN A 463 -13.96 11.84 -21.76
N ALA A 464 -14.74 11.06 -21.00
CA ALA A 464 -15.38 11.54 -19.78
C ALA A 464 -14.34 12.01 -18.74
N LYS A 465 -13.25 11.25 -18.55
CA LYS A 465 -12.21 11.56 -17.58
C LYS A 465 -11.40 12.80 -17.95
N ASN A 466 -11.07 12.98 -19.22
CA ASN A 466 -10.26 14.11 -19.69
C ASN A 466 -11.09 15.40 -19.67
N LYS A 467 -12.36 15.35 -20.08
CA LYS A 467 -13.30 16.46 -19.89
C LYS A 467 -13.44 16.85 -18.41
N LEU A 468 -13.66 15.88 -17.53
CA LEU A 468 -13.71 16.12 -16.09
C LEU A 468 -12.40 16.74 -15.55
N ASN A 469 -11.27 16.21 -15.98
CA ASN A 469 -9.97 16.72 -15.55
C ASN A 469 -9.80 18.18 -15.96
N HIS A 470 -10.12 18.54 -17.20
CA HIS A 470 -10.05 19.90 -17.72
C HIS A 470 -10.85 20.88 -16.85
N LEU A 471 -12.13 20.57 -16.62
CA LEU A 471 -13.04 21.40 -15.81
C LEU A 471 -12.58 21.51 -14.34
N LEU A 472 -12.24 20.39 -13.72
CA LEU A 472 -11.98 20.34 -12.27
C LEU A 472 -10.52 20.62 -11.90
N PHE A 473 -9.60 20.78 -12.86
CA PHE A 473 -8.18 21.01 -12.56
C PHE A 473 -7.98 22.30 -11.77
N GLY A 474 -8.62 23.39 -12.19
CA GLY A 474 -8.58 24.70 -11.53
C GLY A 474 -9.05 24.63 -10.08
N PHE A 475 -10.05 23.78 -9.80
CA PHE A 475 -10.51 23.51 -8.45
C PHE A 475 -9.47 22.74 -7.65
N TYR A 476 -8.99 21.59 -8.16
CA TYR A 476 -8.12 20.68 -7.41
C TYR A 476 -6.65 21.11 -7.29
N ARG A 477 -6.19 22.07 -8.11
CA ARG A 477 -4.85 22.66 -7.97
C ARG A 477 -4.71 23.57 -6.75
N LYS A 478 -5.82 24.01 -6.14
CA LYS A 478 -5.81 24.87 -4.95
C LYS A 478 -4.99 24.24 -3.83
N GLU A 479 -4.16 25.06 -3.17
CA GLU A 479 -3.23 24.59 -2.14
C GLU A 479 -3.92 23.88 -0.96
N ILE A 480 -5.16 24.26 -0.64
CA ILE A 480 -5.92 23.71 0.49
C ILE A 480 -5.95 22.17 0.47
N PHE A 481 -6.11 21.55 -0.69
CA PHE A 481 -6.13 20.08 -0.79
C PHE A 481 -4.80 19.46 -0.38
N ARG A 482 -3.68 20.07 -0.77
CA ARG A 482 -2.33 19.63 -0.41
C ARG A 482 -2.00 19.96 1.05
N LYS A 483 -2.41 21.12 1.56
CA LYS A 483 -2.28 21.52 2.98
C LYS A 483 -3.01 20.57 3.92
N LEU A 484 -4.24 20.17 3.58
CA LEU A 484 -5.01 19.21 4.37
C LEU A 484 -4.37 17.83 4.38
N LYS A 485 -3.84 17.35 3.24
CA LYS A 485 -3.07 16.08 3.16
C LYS A 485 -1.83 16.12 4.03
N MET A 486 -1.03 17.20 3.94
CA MET A 486 0.16 17.39 4.76
C MET A 486 -0.19 17.44 6.26
N SER A 487 -1.22 18.19 6.63
CA SER A 487 -1.65 18.31 8.03
C SER A 487 -2.11 16.97 8.60
N ALA A 488 -2.85 16.18 7.83
CA ALA A 488 -3.26 14.83 8.23
C ALA A 488 -2.03 13.92 8.46
N TYR A 489 -1.03 13.97 7.58
CA TYR A 489 0.23 13.24 7.77
C TYR A 489 0.95 13.66 9.05
N ILE A 490 1.13 14.96 9.29
CA ILE A 490 1.83 15.48 10.48
C ILE A 490 1.08 15.09 11.75
N ASN A 491 -0.23 15.26 11.79
CA ASN A 491 -1.02 14.89 12.96
C ASN A 491 -0.96 13.37 13.21
N THR A 492 -0.93 12.55 12.15
CA THR A 492 -0.73 11.10 12.26
C THR A 492 0.61 10.78 12.92
N LYS A 493 1.71 11.45 12.52
CA LYS A 493 3.02 11.26 13.17
C LYS A 493 3.06 11.73 14.61
N ARG A 494 2.38 12.82 14.94
CA ARG A 494 2.26 13.33 16.31
C ARG A 494 1.50 12.36 17.22
N THR A 495 0.33 11.86 16.78
CA THR A 495 -0.45 10.89 17.57
C THR A 495 0.30 9.57 17.74
N GLU A 496 0.95 9.05 16.68
CA GLU A 496 1.80 7.86 16.76
C GLU A 496 2.95 8.04 17.77
N GLN A 497 3.62 9.19 17.76
CA GLN A 497 4.68 9.49 18.71
C GLN A 497 4.16 9.58 20.15
N LYS A 498 3.04 10.29 20.37
CA LYS A 498 2.40 10.43 21.68
C LYS A 498 1.99 9.07 22.24
N MET A 499 1.37 8.23 21.40
CA MET A 499 0.96 6.86 21.77
C MET A 499 2.18 6.03 22.21
N ILE A 500 3.28 6.05 21.45
CA ILE A 500 4.51 5.34 21.81
C ILE A 500 5.12 5.86 23.11
N GLN A 501 5.13 7.17 23.34
CA GLN A 501 5.65 7.75 24.58
C GLN A 501 4.82 7.31 25.79
N GLN A 502 3.49 7.28 25.66
CA GLN A 502 2.59 6.79 26.71
C GLN A 502 2.77 5.29 26.96
N PHE A 503 2.91 4.49 25.90
CA PHE A 503 3.22 3.06 26.00
C PHE A 503 4.55 2.84 26.75
N GLN A 504 5.60 3.56 26.35
CA GLN A 504 6.94 3.46 26.94
C GLN A 504 6.93 3.87 28.41
N HIS A 505 6.22 4.93 28.76
CA HIS A 505 6.08 5.36 30.16
C HIS A 505 5.34 4.31 31.02
N LYS A 506 4.37 3.60 30.43
CA LYS A 506 3.55 2.61 31.14
C LYS A 506 4.26 1.26 31.29
N PHE A 507 4.93 0.78 30.25
CA PHE A 507 5.46 -0.59 30.21
C PHE A 507 6.97 -0.67 30.30
N GLY A 508 7.72 0.34 29.87
CA GLY A 508 9.18 0.35 29.89
C GLY A 508 9.78 0.60 28.51
N LYS A 509 11.12 0.61 28.44
CA LYS A 509 11.86 0.85 27.20
C LYS A 509 11.93 -0.42 26.33
N PRO A 510 12.27 -0.30 25.03
CA PRO A 510 12.40 -1.47 24.14
C PRO A 510 13.38 -2.55 24.60
N GLU A 511 14.39 -2.17 25.37
CA GLU A 511 15.40 -3.08 25.90
C GLU A 511 14.81 -4.03 26.96
N GLU A 512 13.83 -3.54 27.72
CA GLU A 512 13.21 -4.19 28.89
C GLU A 512 11.84 -4.81 28.57
N THR A 513 11.27 -4.52 27.40
CA THR A 513 9.87 -4.87 27.09
C THR A 513 9.75 -5.58 25.74
N ILE A 514 9.01 -6.68 25.72
CA ILE A 514 8.62 -7.40 24.50
C ILE A 514 7.11 -7.29 24.28
N ILE A 515 6.72 -7.31 23.02
CA ILE A 515 5.33 -7.10 22.60
C ILE A 515 4.82 -8.35 21.88
N CYS A 516 3.72 -8.90 22.38
CA CYS A 516 3.03 -10.04 21.79
C CYS A 516 1.63 -9.60 21.34
N ILE A 517 1.39 -9.59 20.03
CA ILE A 517 0.17 -9.06 19.43
C ILE A 517 -0.61 -10.19 18.80
N GLY A 518 -1.91 -10.23 19.09
CA GLY A 518 -2.83 -11.14 18.44
C GLY A 518 -2.84 -11.01 16.91
N ASP A 519 -2.93 -12.16 16.21
CA ASP A 519 -2.92 -12.25 14.76
C ASP A 519 -4.31 -12.09 14.12
N TRP A 520 -5.34 -11.75 14.89
CA TRP A 520 -6.68 -11.60 14.36
C TRP A 520 -6.75 -10.49 13.30
N GLU A 521 -7.27 -10.84 12.12
CA GLU A 521 -7.47 -9.90 11.02
C GLU A 521 -8.92 -9.86 10.54
N GLN A 522 -9.44 -8.64 10.37
CA GLN A 522 -10.74 -8.42 9.75
C GLN A 522 -10.68 -8.66 8.23
N ARG A 523 -11.30 -9.75 7.77
CA ARG A 523 -11.29 -10.15 6.35
C ARG A 523 -12.17 -9.30 5.43
N LYS A 524 -13.25 -8.71 5.94
CA LYS A 524 -14.17 -7.82 5.19
C LYS A 524 -14.23 -6.45 5.85
N GLN A 525 -14.00 -5.38 5.10
CA GLN A 525 -14.22 -4.04 5.63
C GLN A 525 -15.70 -3.87 5.98
N MET A 526 -15.96 -3.45 7.21
CA MET A 526 -17.34 -3.20 7.66
C MET A 526 -17.79 -1.85 7.14
N LYS A 527 -19.02 -1.78 6.65
CA LYS A 527 -19.63 -0.51 6.25
C LYS A 527 -19.60 0.47 7.43
N PHE A 528 -19.27 1.73 7.16
CA PHE A 528 -19.22 2.83 8.14
C PHE A 528 -18.18 2.71 9.27
N LYS A 529 -17.29 1.71 9.24
CA LYS A 529 -16.12 1.65 10.12
C LYS A 529 -14.87 1.98 9.31
N GLU A 530 -13.88 2.58 9.95
CA GLU A 530 -12.55 2.73 9.36
C GLU A 530 -11.80 1.39 9.29
N PRO A 531 -10.80 1.27 8.40
CA PRO A 531 -9.90 0.11 8.38
C PRO A 531 -9.05 0.01 9.66
N MET A 532 -8.73 -1.22 10.05
CA MET A 532 -7.77 -1.49 11.13
C MET A 532 -6.34 -1.14 10.67
N ILE A 533 -5.47 -0.78 11.61
CA ILE A 533 -4.05 -0.47 11.36
C ILE A 533 -3.07 -1.52 11.91
N GLY A 534 -3.42 -2.81 11.90
CA GLY A 534 -2.61 -3.90 12.49
C GLY A 534 -1.14 -3.91 12.06
N ILE A 535 -0.85 -4.17 10.78
CA ILE A 535 0.52 -4.14 10.21
C ILE A 535 1.22 -2.81 10.50
N GLY A 536 0.48 -1.70 10.38
CA GLY A 536 0.98 -0.35 10.65
C GLY A 536 1.45 -0.18 12.09
N MET A 537 0.71 -0.73 13.05
CA MET A 537 1.04 -0.69 14.47
C MET A 537 2.25 -1.55 14.80
N ARG A 538 2.30 -2.79 14.29
CA ARG A 538 3.46 -3.68 14.45
C ARG A 538 4.74 -3.05 13.88
N THR A 539 4.62 -2.47 12.69
CA THR A 539 5.73 -1.74 12.05
C THR A 539 6.15 -0.52 12.87
N LEU A 540 5.21 0.20 13.48
CA LEU A 540 5.49 1.36 14.32
C LEU A 540 6.30 0.95 15.56
N PHE A 541 5.91 -0.10 16.27
CA PHE A 541 6.65 -0.61 17.43
C PHE A 541 8.06 -1.11 17.04
N ARG A 542 8.19 -1.88 15.95
CA ARG A 542 9.50 -2.35 15.45
C ARG A 542 10.42 -1.20 15.09
N LYS A 543 9.91 -0.15 14.43
CA LYS A 543 10.68 1.06 14.11
C LYS A 543 11.15 1.84 15.34
N ARG A 544 10.57 1.56 16.51
CA ARG A 544 10.94 2.14 17.81
C ARG A 544 11.83 1.22 18.64
N GLY A 545 12.27 0.09 18.08
CA GLY A 545 13.22 -0.84 18.71
C GLY A 545 12.58 -2.02 19.44
N TYR A 546 11.25 -2.05 19.60
CA TYR A 546 10.59 -3.15 20.32
C TYR A 546 10.68 -4.46 19.54
N GLN A 547 10.91 -5.56 20.26
CA GLN A 547 10.71 -6.92 19.74
C GLN A 547 9.22 -7.22 19.71
N VAL A 548 8.68 -7.49 18.52
CA VAL A 548 7.24 -7.68 18.28
C VAL A 548 6.97 -9.04 17.66
N TYR A 549 6.27 -9.90 18.41
CA TYR A 549 5.87 -11.24 18.03
C TYR A 549 4.35 -11.32 17.79
N LEU A 550 3.94 -12.17 16.85
CA LEU A 550 2.54 -12.54 16.66
C LEU A 550 2.16 -13.70 17.60
N VAL A 551 0.89 -13.74 17.98
CA VAL A 551 0.29 -14.83 18.75
C VAL A 551 -0.85 -15.42 17.92
N ASP A 552 -0.83 -16.74 17.66
CA ASP A 552 -1.96 -17.44 17.01
C ASP A 552 -3.16 -17.43 17.95
N GLU A 553 -4.13 -16.56 17.65
CA GLU A 553 -5.30 -16.38 18.48
C GLU A 553 -6.35 -17.47 18.22
N PHE A 554 -6.75 -18.15 19.30
CA PHE A 554 -7.90 -19.01 19.28
C PHE A 554 -8.74 -18.81 20.53
N ARG A 555 -10.03 -18.47 20.33
CA ARG A 555 -11.02 -18.26 21.41
C ARG A 555 -10.63 -17.23 22.49
N THR A 556 -9.61 -16.39 22.23
CA THR A 556 -9.07 -15.36 23.13
C THR A 556 -10.13 -14.42 23.69
N SER A 557 -11.13 -14.06 22.90
CA SER A 557 -12.20 -13.14 23.33
C SER A 557 -13.48 -13.81 23.85
N CYS A 558 -13.62 -15.14 23.75
CA CYS A 558 -14.83 -15.86 24.18
C CYS A 558 -14.60 -16.87 25.31
N ARG A 559 -13.36 -17.03 25.76
CA ARG A 559 -12.99 -17.82 26.92
C ARG A 559 -12.48 -16.89 28.01
N CYS A 560 -12.90 -17.12 29.25
CA CYS A 560 -12.53 -16.26 30.35
C CYS A 560 -11.04 -16.37 30.66
N SER A 561 -10.37 -15.23 30.81
CA SER A 561 -8.95 -15.17 31.20
C SER A 561 -8.72 -15.34 32.70
N ASN A 562 -9.73 -15.38 33.55
CA ASN A 562 -9.55 -15.53 35.01
C ASN A 562 -9.77 -16.95 35.53
N CYS A 563 -10.74 -17.68 34.96
CA CYS A 563 -10.97 -19.08 35.30
C CYS A 563 -10.37 -20.01 34.24
N ASP A 564 -10.59 -21.32 34.37
CA ASP A 564 -10.11 -22.31 33.42
C ASP A 564 -10.95 -22.35 32.11
N GLY A 565 -10.99 -21.23 31.40
CA GLY A 565 -11.62 -21.16 30.08
C GLY A 565 -13.15 -21.23 30.08
N GLY A 566 -13.81 -20.76 31.14
CA GLY A 566 -15.27 -20.59 31.18
C GLY A 566 -15.78 -19.78 29.99
N ILE A 567 -16.97 -20.12 29.48
CA ILE A 567 -17.53 -19.46 28.29
C ILE A 567 -17.93 -18.03 28.64
N CYS A 568 -17.40 -17.06 27.89
CA CYS A 568 -17.80 -15.66 27.97
C CYS A 568 -18.88 -15.35 26.94
N GLU A 569 -20.00 -14.80 27.38
CA GLU A 569 -21.12 -14.39 26.53
C GLU A 569 -21.49 -12.93 26.70
N LYS A 570 -22.11 -12.36 25.68
CA LYS A 570 -22.74 -11.04 25.77
C LYS A 570 -24.04 -11.21 26.54
N PHE A 571 -24.28 -10.35 27.53
CA PHE A 571 -25.46 -10.45 28.38
C PHE A 571 -26.25 -9.14 28.46
N LYS A 572 -25.60 -7.99 28.28
CA LYS A 572 -26.25 -6.68 28.39
C LYS A 572 -26.76 -6.21 27.03
N VAL A 573 -27.99 -5.72 27.02
CA VAL A 573 -28.63 -5.09 25.86
C VAL A 573 -28.55 -3.57 26.03
N GLY A 574 -28.33 -2.84 24.95
CA GLY A 574 -28.39 -1.38 24.92
C GLY A 574 -28.83 -0.87 23.56
N ASN A 575 -29.07 0.45 23.48
CA ASN A 575 -29.51 1.11 22.25
C ASN A 575 -28.53 0.85 21.10
N HIS A 576 -29.05 0.76 19.88
CA HIS A 576 -28.21 0.65 18.71
C HIS A 576 -27.19 1.82 18.66
N PRO A 577 -25.89 1.58 18.40
CA PRO A 577 -24.88 2.65 18.31
C PRO A 577 -25.12 3.67 17.20
N ASN A 578 -26.05 3.38 16.29
CA ASN A 578 -26.54 4.31 15.27
C ASN A 578 -27.84 4.90 15.81
N PRO A 579 -27.89 6.20 16.14
CA PRO A 579 -29.07 6.82 16.73
C PRO A 579 -30.30 6.78 15.80
N LYS A 580 -30.11 6.53 14.49
CA LYS A 580 -31.22 6.37 13.53
C LYS A 580 -31.91 5.01 13.59
N LYS A 581 -31.53 4.15 14.52
CA LYS A 581 -32.06 2.78 14.66
C LYS A 581 -32.53 2.62 16.08
N GLU A 582 -33.83 2.43 16.25
CA GLU A 582 -34.47 2.26 17.57
C GLU A 582 -34.38 0.82 18.09
N GLU A 583 -33.64 -0.06 17.40
CA GLU A 583 -33.44 -1.43 17.82
C GLU A 583 -32.49 -1.55 19.02
N MET A 584 -32.83 -2.43 19.95
CA MET A 584 -31.95 -2.82 21.06
C MET A 584 -30.98 -3.91 20.60
N ARG A 585 -29.71 -3.85 21.02
CA ARG A 585 -28.68 -4.84 20.66
C ARG A 585 -27.80 -5.25 21.83
N LEU A 586 -27.35 -6.49 21.79
CA LEU A 586 -26.32 -6.99 22.71
C LEU A 586 -25.03 -6.17 22.57
N ILE A 587 -24.56 -5.63 23.70
CA ILE A 587 -23.34 -4.85 23.78
C ILE A 587 -22.15 -5.76 23.51
N HIS A 588 -21.40 -5.46 22.45
CA HIS A 588 -20.32 -6.34 22.01
C HIS A 588 -19.11 -6.35 22.96
N GLY A 589 -18.80 -5.21 23.57
CA GLY A 589 -17.61 -5.02 24.39
C GLY A 589 -17.75 -5.49 25.85
N LEU A 590 -18.92 -5.96 26.26
CA LEU A 590 -19.20 -6.38 27.63
C LEU A 590 -19.56 -7.87 27.67
N LEU A 591 -18.80 -8.64 28.44
CA LEU A 591 -18.96 -10.09 28.55
C LEU A 591 -19.22 -10.51 30.00
N ARG A 592 -19.99 -11.58 30.17
CA ARG A 592 -20.18 -12.30 31.44
C ARG A 592 -19.55 -13.68 31.30
N CYS A 593 -18.77 -14.08 32.29
CA CYS A 593 -18.30 -15.45 32.46
C CYS A 593 -19.47 -16.34 32.94
N LYS A 594 -19.81 -17.40 32.20
CA LYS A 594 -20.88 -18.34 32.61
C LYS A 594 -20.59 -19.06 33.91
N ASN A 595 -19.32 -19.25 34.25
CA ASN A 595 -18.89 -19.88 35.49
C ASN A 595 -18.94 -18.90 36.69
N GLY A 596 -19.66 -17.78 36.59
CA GLY A 596 -19.82 -16.81 37.69
C GLY A 596 -18.59 -15.96 38.01
N CYS A 597 -17.49 -16.13 37.27
CA CYS A 597 -16.19 -15.60 37.66
C CYS A 597 -15.97 -14.09 37.40
N GLY A 598 -16.99 -13.39 36.89
CA GLY A 598 -16.98 -11.93 36.74
C GLY A 598 -17.46 -11.40 35.39
N LEU A 599 -17.42 -10.07 35.28
CA LEU A 599 -17.77 -9.29 34.10
C LEU A 599 -16.49 -8.72 33.46
N TRP A 600 -16.42 -8.77 32.13
CA TRP A 600 -15.22 -8.42 31.38
C TRP A 600 -15.48 -7.34 30.34
N ASN A 601 -14.56 -6.39 30.25
CA ASN A 601 -14.30 -5.74 28.98
C ASN A 601 -13.74 -6.79 28.02
N ARG A 602 -14.34 -6.95 26.84
CA ARG A 602 -13.97 -7.96 25.84
C ARG A 602 -12.50 -7.86 25.42
N ASP A 603 -12.02 -6.65 25.17
CA ASP A 603 -10.66 -6.43 24.67
C ASP A 603 -9.63 -6.63 25.80
N ARG A 604 -10.01 -6.33 27.05
CA ARG A 604 -9.22 -6.74 28.24
C ARG A 604 -9.06 -8.25 28.33
N ASN A 605 -10.17 -9.00 28.23
CA ASN A 605 -10.14 -10.47 28.29
C ASN A 605 -9.32 -11.06 27.14
N GLY A 606 -9.46 -10.52 25.93
CA GLY A 606 -8.65 -10.87 24.77
C GLY A 606 -7.17 -10.67 25.02
N ALA A 607 -6.78 -9.46 25.45
CA ALA A 607 -5.39 -9.10 25.73
C ALA A 607 -4.78 -9.96 26.85
N SER A 608 -5.52 -10.25 27.92
CA SER A 608 -5.06 -11.14 29.01
C SER A 608 -4.85 -12.58 28.53
N ASN A 609 -5.70 -13.10 27.64
CA ASN A 609 -5.47 -14.43 27.05
C ASN A 609 -4.27 -14.45 26.10
N ILE A 610 -4.04 -13.36 25.34
CA ILE A 610 -2.84 -13.21 24.50
C ILE A 610 -1.59 -13.18 25.37
N TYR A 611 -1.62 -12.45 26.49
CA TYR A 611 -0.55 -12.46 27.48
C TYR A 611 -0.28 -13.86 28.02
N LYS A 612 -1.31 -14.61 28.42
CA LYS A 612 -1.14 -16.00 28.92
C LYS A 612 -0.45 -16.91 27.91
N ILE A 613 -0.88 -16.84 26.65
CA ILE A 613 -0.27 -17.62 25.56
C ILE A 613 1.21 -17.24 25.40
N ALA A 614 1.51 -15.94 25.35
CA ALA A 614 2.87 -15.44 25.20
C ALA A 614 3.77 -15.86 26.38
N TYR A 615 3.29 -15.68 27.61
CA TYR A 615 3.96 -16.09 28.83
C TYR A 615 4.33 -17.57 28.77
N GLN A 616 3.36 -18.44 28.48
CA GLN A 616 3.61 -19.88 28.41
C GLN A 616 4.60 -20.25 27.30
N ALA A 617 4.50 -19.62 26.13
CA ALA A 617 5.48 -19.84 25.06
C ALA A 617 6.91 -19.45 25.48
N ILE A 618 7.06 -18.32 26.17
CA ILE A 618 8.36 -17.80 26.63
C ILE A 618 8.98 -18.69 27.72
N TYR A 619 8.17 -19.17 28.65
CA TYR A 619 8.60 -20.06 29.73
C TYR A 619 8.53 -21.56 29.36
N LYS A 620 8.26 -21.88 28.09
CA LYS A 620 8.16 -23.26 27.57
C LYS A 620 7.14 -24.13 28.33
N LEU A 621 6.05 -23.51 28.76
CA LEU A 621 4.91 -24.16 29.42
C LEU A 621 3.85 -24.56 28.39
N ALA A 622 2.99 -25.50 28.75
CA ALA A 622 1.88 -25.90 27.91
C ALA A 622 0.87 -24.74 27.72
N ARG A 623 0.49 -24.49 26.46
CA ARG A 623 -0.60 -23.55 26.10
C ARG A 623 -1.92 -24.01 26.76
N PRO A 624 -2.82 -23.12 27.23
CA PRO A 624 -4.02 -23.54 27.92
C PRO A 624 -4.93 -24.22 26.90
N THR A 625 -5.45 -25.40 27.25
CA THR A 625 -6.22 -26.27 26.32
C THR A 625 -7.40 -25.53 25.68
N TYR A 626 -8.06 -24.62 26.41
CA TYR A 626 -9.17 -23.83 25.88
C TYR A 626 -8.77 -22.76 24.84
N LEU A 627 -7.48 -22.46 24.70
CA LEU A 627 -6.87 -21.59 23.69
C LEU A 627 -6.10 -22.37 22.61
N CYS A 628 -6.20 -23.71 22.60
CA CYS A 628 -5.66 -24.57 21.56
C CYS A 628 -6.74 -24.92 20.52
N ARG A 629 -6.35 -25.00 19.25
CA ARG A 629 -7.20 -25.59 18.20
C ARG A 629 -7.22 -27.11 18.40
N GLU A 630 -8.38 -27.75 18.27
CA GLU A 630 -8.46 -29.21 18.28
C GLU A 630 -7.58 -29.78 17.15
N THR A 631 -6.63 -30.63 17.51
CA THR A 631 -5.81 -31.38 16.55
C THR A 631 -6.67 -32.49 15.96
N SER A 632 -7.32 -32.24 14.82
CA SER A 632 -7.72 -33.34 13.96
C SER A 632 -6.43 -34.01 13.46
N ASN A 633 -6.24 -35.31 13.75
CA ASN A 633 -5.11 -36.14 13.35
C ASN A 633 -4.69 -35.94 11.88
N HIS A 634 -3.84 -34.96 11.62
CA HIS A 634 -3.12 -34.81 10.38
C HIS A 634 -1.65 -34.64 10.74
N THR A 635 -0.91 -35.72 10.46
CA THR A 635 0.52 -35.91 10.62
C THR A 635 1.32 -34.65 10.30
N THR A 636 2.00 -34.12 11.30
CA THR A 636 3.01 -33.07 11.15
C THR A 636 4.24 -33.66 10.46
N LEU A 637 4.41 -33.37 9.16
CA LEU A 637 5.67 -33.58 8.46
C LEU A 637 6.71 -32.51 8.87
N PRO A 638 8.02 -32.85 8.91
CA PRO A 638 9.07 -31.95 9.37
C PRO A 638 9.21 -30.71 8.51
N SER A 639 9.64 -29.64 9.19
CA SER A 639 10.10 -28.36 8.67
C SER A 639 10.92 -28.45 7.36
N SER A 640 10.26 -28.23 6.23
CA SER A 640 10.89 -27.75 5.00
C SER A 640 10.18 -26.49 4.51
N LYS A 641 10.98 -25.50 4.11
CA LYS A 641 10.68 -24.12 3.69
C LYS A 641 9.18 -23.81 3.43
N LYS A 642 8.43 -23.50 4.49
CA LYS A 642 7.11 -22.86 4.41
C LYS A 642 7.26 -21.40 3.96
N GLN A 643 7.48 -21.15 2.67
CA GLN A 643 6.94 -19.96 2.02
C GLN A 643 5.44 -20.20 1.81
N THR A 644 4.69 -20.15 2.90
CA THR A 644 3.26 -20.41 2.85
C THR A 644 2.52 -19.19 2.30
N LEU A 645 1.59 -19.47 1.38
CA LEU A 645 0.39 -18.67 1.07
C LEU A 645 -0.47 -18.29 2.31
N HIS A 646 0.00 -18.56 3.54
CA HIS A 646 -0.71 -18.30 4.79
C HIS A 646 -0.85 -16.80 5.10
N GLY A 647 -0.08 -15.92 4.43
CA GLY A 647 -0.24 -14.47 4.58
C GLY A 647 -1.42 -13.85 3.83
N TYR A 648 -2.15 -14.58 2.97
CA TYR A 648 -3.06 -13.92 2.00
C TYR A 648 -4.39 -14.62 1.72
N VAL A 649 -4.87 -15.55 2.55
CA VAL A 649 -6.19 -16.17 2.26
C VAL A 649 -7.36 -15.39 2.89
N LYS A 650 -7.88 -14.48 2.06
CA LYS A 650 -9.24 -13.92 2.09
C LYS A 650 -10.30 -15.04 2.03
N THR A 651 -10.59 -15.69 3.16
CA THR A 651 -11.75 -16.60 3.29
C THR A 651 -12.91 -15.91 4.02
N GLN A 652 -13.93 -15.51 3.26
CA GLN A 652 -15.14 -14.88 3.78
C GLN A 652 -16.04 -15.91 4.49
N PRO A 653 -16.77 -15.55 5.56
CA PRO A 653 -18.07 -16.16 5.86
C PRO A 653 -19.13 -15.76 4.82
#